data_AF-A0A926KP88-F1
#
_entry.id   AF-A0A926KP88-F1
#
_cell.length_a   1.000
_cell.length_b   1.000
_cell.length_c   1.000
_cell.angle_alpha   90.00
_cell.angle_beta   90.00
_cell.angle_gamma   90.00
#
_symmetry.space_group_name_H-M   'P 1'
#
loop_
_entity.id
_entity.type
_entity.pdbx_description
1 polymer ?
#
loop_
_entity_poly.entity_id
_entity_poly.type
_entity_poly.pdbx_seq_one_letter_code
_entity_poly.pdbx_strand_id
1 'polypeptide(L)'
;MMASIIKTAKRKGAAAFLVIALLLQLFPSVAMPESGMPKAYAESSVTDSTYTTMQSSVTNSTYTTVTNSVYNTLQSYNSPDRNVRHAADFSLRIDPSVDPEEDAQWKIVPGLAGGEGYVSFESANMPGYYITDNNSLAKLERNDGTDRFKAAATFKKVPGLAESTAVSYQSYTVPDRYIRHSGFVLRIDPITTPVGKTDATFQENPVSADAANQSDAGFVHPGGLFKKSDLERMKYMVKAGVEPWLTSFKDMKADYKSSYNYTVRGNPSITYVKRGGTNGGAFELDVNAAYLNALMWAITGDKRHADKAIQIFNTWSNLTNVDPEGTGALNAGLYAWKLAEAAEIIKSTYDGWAPADLQKFKDMLVYPGYSSTGFPESLSWNNGTFYWRLWNGDAARHGNQDMIAWRAMLTMGIFLDNRTMYERALRYFTGQPHKPGDMPYASGPSPSGAWIGDSGYFYNYKHRGSIGTIPDYGYNGTLANYIWENGQNQESSRDQQHAFFGLATAAGIAEVAWNQGYDVWNMLDNRLLKGYEFMSKYNTSYVASFPDQPTPWEPDNFIQRLDRTGRWYSTKISPYYEWSDTSKVSRGAFAGGRPVYEQAVAHFKVRMGMGDEALWTERGRDTSIALAGYEKAGYNTLDQPGWGTLTFRRPAFMAGDPISGFENALPVYSMNVLPANIEAENYDHFPIDGEGHTYHDVTSGNSFGEYRKDGVDIGANGAGGYALTDLENGEWFTYSVHVPETGSYRLHVRYAAAADGGAIRFAFNGTDATNDVALPGTGGASVWKTYTVDDTVQLTAGVQAMRVFIGGASKAFHLDRITITQVPPSADYTQGSYYLYEKEVERIEAEAAQAGTEITDLAAEIAKAEAALVPLVDLKVQIAQSMVAASSISWDNKFNAAQNGWRAFDGDTATSPDTKTGDGWVRVDLGAGNAQAIAKVRFYPRTGNVDRMNGALIQGSNDGTNFVTLHTINGVNELKWYTALINTDTAYRYLRYYTPNNGFANAGELEFYKKVNDKTLLEVLLQEAAAADTDFYSQASVAALQAEMSNARSVYDNAYSTQEEIDAATANLLAALKLIPQEKVQLTQPMVIASSISWNNKFNAAQNGWHAFDGNTATSPDSKTANGWVRVDLGAGNEEAIGSVKFYPRTGHADRMNGALIQGSNDGTNFFTLYSISGVNDYKWYRVSINTDMAYRYLRYNTPNGGYANVAELEFYKR
;
A
#
# COMPACT_ATOMS: atom_id res chain seq x y z
N MET A 1 17.14 -13.64 -53.98
CA MET A 1 16.10 -13.08 -54.87
C MET A 1 14.86 -12.52 -54.12
N MET A 2 14.83 -12.65 -52.79
CA MET A 2 13.85 -12.03 -51.88
C MET A 2 14.21 -10.58 -51.49
N ALA A 3 15.28 -10.03 -52.06
CA ALA A 3 15.77 -8.66 -51.82
C ALA A 3 15.29 -7.62 -52.86
N SER A 4 14.43 -8.02 -53.82
CA SER A 4 13.91 -7.13 -54.88
C SER A 4 12.42 -6.80 -54.75
N ILE A 5 11.67 -7.52 -53.90
CA ILE A 5 10.20 -7.32 -53.76
C ILE A 5 9.85 -6.40 -52.57
N ILE A 6 10.80 -6.21 -51.64
CA ILE A 6 10.64 -5.37 -50.44
C ILE A 6 10.71 -3.86 -50.74
N LYS A 7 11.02 -3.43 -51.98
CA LYS A 7 11.32 -2.02 -52.29
C LYS A 7 10.18 -1.19 -52.94
N THR A 8 8.99 -1.73 -53.16
CA THR A 8 7.93 -1.00 -53.90
C THR A 8 6.56 -0.89 -53.20
N ALA A 9 6.35 -1.49 -52.03
CA ALA A 9 5.07 -1.38 -51.31
C ALA A 9 5.07 -0.42 -50.11
N LYS A 10 6.07 0.47 -50.02
CA LYS A 10 6.02 1.69 -49.18
C LYS A 10 5.86 2.90 -50.10
N ARG A 11 4.63 3.24 -50.49
CA ARG A 11 4.20 4.61 -50.88
C ARG A 11 2.70 4.62 -51.18
N LYS A 12 1.96 5.39 -50.37
CA LYS A 12 0.53 5.76 -50.47
C LYS A 12 -0.40 4.61 -50.04
N GLY A 13 -1.18 4.68 -48.97
CA GLY A 13 -1.89 5.81 -48.38
C GLY A 13 -3.39 5.62 -48.65
N ALA A 14 -4.10 5.11 -47.64
CA ALA A 14 -5.54 5.19 -47.37
C ALA A 14 -6.61 4.79 -48.42
N ALA A 15 -7.68 4.19 -47.87
CA ALA A 15 -9.10 4.24 -48.28
C ALA A 15 -9.74 2.98 -48.93
N ALA A 16 -10.53 2.29 -48.10
CA ALA A 16 -11.98 2.08 -48.23
C ALA A 16 -12.62 1.39 -49.46
N PHE A 17 -13.36 0.31 -49.12
CA PHE A 17 -14.72 -0.09 -49.55
C PHE A 17 -15.03 -0.67 -50.96
N LEU A 18 -15.99 -1.62 -50.94
CA LEU A 18 -16.77 -2.25 -52.02
C LEU A 18 -16.00 -3.30 -52.87
N VAL A 19 -16.44 -4.55 -53.07
CA VAL A 19 -17.78 -5.10 -53.32
C VAL A 19 -17.82 -6.58 -52.90
N ILE A 20 -18.64 -6.91 -51.89
CA ILE A 20 -19.14 -8.27 -51.66
C ILE A 20 -20.60 -8.26 -52.11
N ALA A 21 -20.84 -8.53 -53.38
CA ALA A 21 -22.14 -8.86 -53.95
C ALA A 21 -21.98 -9.20 -55.43
N LEU A 22 -21.36 -10.33 -55.74
CA LEU A 22 -21.61 -11.17 -56.93
C LEU A 22 -20.50 -12.20 -56.98
N LEU A 23 -20.81 -13.45 -56.62
CA LEU A 23 -20.26 -14.70 -57.16
C LEU A 23 -20.50 -15.85 -56.15
N LEU A 24 -21.76 -15.98 -55.74
CA LEU A 24 -22.34 -17.28 -55.43
C LEU A 24 -22.94 -17.78 -56.75
N GLN A 25 -22.31 -18.81 -57.33
CA GLN A 25 -22.92 -19.90 -58.11
C GLN A 25 -21.86 -20.46 -59.06
N LEU A 26 -21.34 -21.64 -58.74
CA LEU A 26 -21.11 -22.79 -59.63
C LEU A 26 -20.39 -23.88 -58.79
N PHE A 27 -21.19 -24.80 -58.26
CA PHE A 27 -20.84 -26.08 -57.59
C PHE A 27 -19.97 -26.98 -58.51
N PRO A 28 -19.26 -28.06 -58.05
CA PRO A 28 -19.78 -29.02 -57.06
C PRO A 28 -18.79 -29.73 -56.10
N SER A 29 -19.43 -30.40 -55.15
CA SER A 29 -18.97 -31.42 -54.19
C SER A 29 -17.95 -32.43 -54.72
N VAL A 30 -16.82 -32.59 -54.01
CA VAL A 30 -16.04 -33.83 -53.92
C VAL A 30 -15.48 -33.97 -52.49
N ALA A 31 -15.64 -35.17 -51.95
CA ALA A 31 -15.20 -35.61 -50.62
C ALA A 31 -13.68 -35.49 -50.41
N MET A 32 -13.26 -35.26 -49.16
CA MET A 32 -11.90 -35.48 -48.71
C MET A 32 -11.86 -36.43 -47.48
N PRO A 33 -10.81 -37.25 -47.35
CA PRO A 33 -10.84 -38.49 -46.58
C PRO A 33 -10.46 -38.31 -45.12
N GLU A 34 -11.12 -39.10 -44.25
CA GLU A 34 -10.64 -39.39 -42.91
C GLU A 34 -9.44 -40.34 -42.98
N SER A 35 -8.28 -39.92 -42.48
CA SER A 35 -7.28 -40.85 -41.95
C SER A 35 -6.31 -40.13 -41.01
N GLY A 36 -6.30 -40.51 -39.73
CA GLY A 36 -5.19 -40.15 -38.85
C GLY A 36 -5.40 -40.09 -37.33
N MET A 37 -6.40 -40.76 -36.73
CA MET A 37 -6.44 -40.96 -35.26
C MET A 37 -6.01 -42.39 -34.90
N PRO A 38 -5.04 -42.61 -33.99
CA PRO A 38 -4.66 -43.95 -33.55
C PRO A 38 -5.71 -44.59 -32.62
N LYS A 39 -5.84 -45.91 -32.78
CA LYS A 39 -6.94 -46.79 -32.38
C LYS A 39 -7.12 -46.97 -30.87
N ALA A 40 -8.40 -47.06 -30.50
CA ALA A 40 -8.94 -47.49 -29.22
C ALA A 40 -8.72 -48.98 -28.92
N TYR A 41 -8.67 -49.31 -27.62
CA TYR A 41 -8.71 -50.66 -27.07
C TYR A 41 -10.10 -51.28 -27.25
N ALA A 42 -10.11 -52.58 -27.59
CA ALA A 42 -11.25 -53.38 -27.99
C ALA A 42 -12.32 -53.60 -26.91
N GLU A 43 -13.57 -53.64 -27.36
CA GLU A 43 -14.73 -54.14 -26.63
C GLU A 43 -14.66 -55.66 -26.44
N SER A 44 -14.97 -56.14 -25.23
CA SER A 44 -15.40 -57.52 -25.02
C SER A 44 -16.78 -57.54 -24.36
N SER A 45 -17.66 -58.31 -24.96
CA SER A 45 -19.03 -58.58 -24.56
C SER A 45 -19.07 -59.45 -23.30
N VAL A 46 -19.69 -58.95 -22.24
CA VAL A 46 -20.24 -59.78 -21.17
C VAL A 46 -21.63 -59.26 -20.82
N THR A 47 -22.62 -60.08 -21.15
CA THR A 47 -23.99 -60.00 -20.65
C THR A 47 -23.98 -60.39 -19.18
N ASP A 48 -24.38 -59.50 -18.27
CA ASP A 48 -24.95 -59.95 -17.00
C ASP A 48 -26.00 -58.97 -16.46
N SER A 49 -27.13 -59.56 -16.12
CA SER A 49 -28.42 -58.96 -15.85
C SER A 49 -28.65 -58.90 -14.35
N THR A 50 -28.22 -57.83 -13.67
CA THR A 50 -28.57 -57.56 -12.25
C THR A 50 -28.69 -56.07 -11.87
N TYR A 51 -28.64 -55.12 -12.81
CA TYR A 51 -28.65 -53.68 -12.50
C TYR A 51 -30.03 -52.98 -12.47
N THR A 52 -31.13 -53.71 -12.27
CA THR A 52 -32.49 -53.14 -12.43
C THR A 52 -33.22 -52.81 -11.12
N THR A 53 -32.52 -52.60 -10.00
CA THR A 53 -33.22 -52.35 -8.72
C THR A 53 -32.68 -51.21 -7.84
N MET A 54 -31.87 -50.30 -8.38
CA MET A 54 -31.51 -49.04 -7.69
C MET A 54 -31.62 -47.80 -8.61
N GLN A 55 -32.58 -47.81 -9.54
CA GLN A 55 -32.79 -46.69 -10.47
C GLN A 55 -34.15 -45.97 -10.33
N SER A 56 -34.95 -46.29 -9.30
CA SER A 56 -36.34 -45.81 -9.18
C SER A 56 -36.63 -44.84 -8.02
N SER A 57 -35.63 -44.19 -7.43
CA SER A 57 -35.89 -43.14 -6.42
C SER A 57 -35.03 -41.87 -6.57
N VAL A 58 -34.64 -41.52 -7.80
CA VAL A 58 -34.13 -40.18 -8.11
C VAL A 58 -35.15 -39.51 -9.00
N THR A 59 -36.14 -38.86 -8.37
CA THR A 59 -37.00 -37.90 -9.06
C THR A 59 -36.13 -36.80 -9.64
N ASN A 60 -36.32 -36.52 -10.94
CA ASN A 60 -35.82 -35.37 -11.66
C ASN A 60 -35.87 -34.09 -10.80
N SER A 61 -34.73 -33.68 -10.24
CA SER A 61 -34.47 -32.27 -9.96
C SER A 61 -33.98 -31.66 -11.27
N THR A 62 -34.86 -30.92 -11.94
CA THR A 62 -34.54 -30.07 -13.08
C THR A 62 -33.31 -29.22 -12.76
N TYR A 63 -32.20 -29.49 -13.45
CA TYR A 63 -31.01 -28.67 -13.43
C TYR A 63 -31.30 -27.36 -14.15
N THR A 64 -31.55 -26.31 -13.38
CA THR A 64 -31.48 -24.95 -13.89
C THR A 64 -30.01 -24.59 -14.03
N THR A 65 -29.55 -24.31 -15.24
CA THR A 65 -28.26 -23.67 -15.49
C THR A 65 -28.26 -22.34 -14.75
N VAL A 66 -27.62 -22.27 -13.58
CA VAL A 66 -27.40 -20.99 -12.89
C VAL A 66 -26.26 -20.29 -13.62
N THR A 67 -26.63 -19.41 -14.55
CA THR A 67 -25.74 -18.39 -15.08
C THR A 67 -25.43 -17.42 -13.96
N ASN A 68 -24.20 -17.45 -13.44
CA ASN A 68 -23.70 -16.50 -12.46
C ASN A 68 -23.45 -15.14 -13.14
N SER A 69 -24.51 -14.36 -13.33
CA SER A 69 -24.36 -12.91 -13.43
C SER A 69 -24.79 -12.27 -12.11
N VAL A 70 -24.05 -11.26 -11.64
CA VAL A 70 -24.52 -10.38 -10.57
C VAL A 70 -25.63 -9.45 -11.09
N TYR A 71 -25.68 -9.22 -12.41
CA TYR A 71 -26.62 -8.32 -13.09
C TYR A 71 -27.23 -8.94 -14.35
N ASN A 72 -28.43 -8.53 -14.73
CA ASN A 72 -29.12 -8.98 -15.93
C ASN A 72 -29.60 -7.77 -16.73
N THR A 73 -29.58 -7.86 -18.06
CA THR A 73 -30.39 -6.97 -18.89
C THR A 73 -31.75 -7.62 -19.14
N LEU A 74 -32.79 -6.79 -19.24
CA LEU A 74 -34.14 -7.23 -19.58
C LEU A 74 -34.43 -6.79 -21.01
N GLN A 75 -34.20 -7.69 -21.97
CA GLN A 75 -34.40 -7.42 -23.39
C GLN A 75 -35.88 -7.59 -23.75
N SER A 76 -36.44 -6.63 -24.49
CA SER A 76 -37.86 -6.70 -24.90
C SER A 76 -38.08 -7.81 -25.94
N TYR A 77 -39.13 -8.62 -25.76
CA TYR A 77 -39.46 -9.71 -26.69
C TYR A 77 -39.86 -9.22 -28.08
N ASN A 78 -40.70 -8.18 -28.17
CA ASN A 78 -41.15 -7.62 -29.46
C ASN A 78 -40.32 -6.42 -29.94
N SER A 79 -39.25 -6.07 -29.22
CA SER A 79 -38.24 -5.09 -29.66
C SER A 79 -36.86 -5.58 -29.23
N PRO A 80 -36.33 -6.64 -29.87
CA PRO A 80 -35.14 -7.35 -29.41
C PRO A 80 -33.85 -6.52 -29.50
N ASP A 81 -33.86 -5.37 -30.16
CA ASP A 81 -32.76 -4.41 -30.15
C ASP A 81 -32.71 -3.54 -28.88
N ARG A 82 -33.65 -3.68 -27.95
CA ARG A 82 -33.84 -2.77 -26.80
C ARG A 82 -33.86 -3.47 -25.45
N ASN A 83 -33.26 -2.83 -24.45
CA ASN A 83 -33.23 -3.28 -23.06
C ASN A 83 -33.95 -2.31 -22.11
N VAL A 84 -34.54 -2.83 -21.03
CA VAL A 84 -35.07 -2.01 -19.93
C VAL A 84 -33.93 -1.27 -19.26
N ARG A 85 -34.07 0.05 -19.16
CA ARG A 85 -33.09 0.95 -18.56
C ARG A 85 -33.80 2.05 -17.75
N HIS A 86 -33.12 2.67 -16.79
CA HIS A 86 -33.64 3.86 -16.09
C HIS A 86 -33.56 5.14 -16.93
N ALA A 87 -33.37 6.33 -16.39
CA ALA A 87 -33.03 7.55 -17.14
C ALA A 87 -32.50 8.55 -16.12
N ALA A 88 -31.81 9.61 -16.56
CA ALA A 88 -31.31 10.64 -15.63
C ALA A 88 -32.42 11.30 -14.79
N ASP A 89 -33.68 11.24 -15.25
CA ASP A 89 -34.86 11.72 -14.53
C ASP A 89 -35.61 10.63 -13.73
N PHE A 90 -34.98 9.46 -13.53
CA PHE A 90 -35.51 8.27 -12.85
C PHE A 90 -36.73 7.62 -13.53
N SER A 91 -37.04 7.99 -14.78
CA SER A 91 -38.04 7.27 -15.58
C SER A 91 -37.49 5.92 -16.07
N LEU A 92 -38.37 4.94 -16.29
CA LEU A 92 -37.99 3.63 -16.82
C LEU A 92 -38.50 3.47 -18.26
N ARG A 93 -37.66 2.94 -19.15
CA ARG A 93 -37.93 2.83 -20.59
C ARG A 93 -37.15 1.70 -21.25
N ILE A 94 -37.43 1.42 -22.52
CA ILE A 94 -36.65 0.49 -23.36
C ILE A 94 -35.94 1.24 -24.50
N ASP A 95 -34.61 1.15 -24.55
CA ASP A 95 -33.79 1.83 -25.57
C ASP A 95 -32.76 0.87 -26.20
N PRO A 96 -32.35 1.12 -27.45
CA PRO A 96 -31.22 0.45 -28.08
C PRO A 96 -29.92 1.12 -27.64
N SER A 97 -28.82 0.36 -27.61
CA SER A 97 -27.47 0.90 -27.39
C SER A 97 -27.37 1.84 -26.17
N VAL A 98 -27.74 1.34 -24.99
CA VAL A 98 -27.77 2.13 -23.74
C VAL A 98 -26.36 2.52 -23.31
N ASP A 99 -26.16 3.79 -23.00
CA ASP A 99 -24.89 4.38 -22.55
C ASP A 99 -25.18 5.37 -21.40
N PRO A 100 -24.61 5.18 -20.20
CA PRO A 100 -23.74 4.06 -19.80
C PRO A 100 -24.49 2.72 -19.77
N GLU A 101 -23.85 1.61 -20.16
CA GLU A 101 -24.51 0.30 -20.31
C GLU A 101 -25.15 -0.20 -19.00
N GLU A 102 -24.58 0.19 -17.86
CA GLU A 102 -25.02 -0.13 -16.50
C GLU A 102 -26.43 0.38 -16.20
N ASP A 103 -26.89 1.40 -16.92
CA ASP A 103 -28.25 1.93 -16.82
C ASP A 103 -29.32 0.90 -17.19
N ALA A 104 -28.94 -0.13 -17.96
CA ALA A 104 -29.79 -1.24 -18.38
C ALA A 104 -29.56 -2.54 -17.59
N GLN A 105 -28.69 -2.51 -16.58
CA GLN A 105 -28.28 -3.68 -15.82
C GLN A 105 -28.96 -3.73 -14.45
N TRP A 106 -29.49 -4.91 -14.12
CA TRP A 106 -30.35 -5.10 -12.95
C TRP A 106 -29.88 -6.30 -12.12
N LYS A 107 -29.60 -6.07 -10.84
CA LYS A 107 -29.40 -7.15 -9.88
C LYS A 107 -30.76 -7.65 -9.43
N ILE A 108 -31.08 -8.87 -9.84
CA ILE A 108 -32.34 -9.51 -9.50
C ILE A 108 -32.17 -10.16 -8.13
N VAL A 109 -32.72 -9.54 -7.09
CA VAL A 109 -32.65 -10.01 -5.70
C VAL A 109 -33.96 -10.69 -5.28
N PRO A 110 -33.98 -11.49 -4.19
CA PRO A 110 -35.23 -11.93 -3.59
C PRO A 110 -36.16 -10.75 -3.32
N GLY A 111 -37.45 -10.92 -3.59
CA GLY A 111 -38.45 -9.86 -3.44
C GLY A 111 -38.39 -9.21 -2.05
N LEU A 112 -38.29 -7.88 -2.01
CA LEU A 112 -38.11 -7.14 -0.76
C LEU A 112 -39.29 -7.30 0.23
N ALA A 113 -40.49 -7.62 -0.26
CA ALA A 113 -41.66 -7.94 0.57
C ALA A 113 -41.74 -9.43 0.99
N GLY A 114 -40.80 -10.26 0.53
CA GLY A 114 -40.75 -11.70 0.79
C GLY A 114 -41.75 -12.52 -0.04
N GLY A 115 -41.52 -13.84 -0.08
CA GLY A 115 -42.36 -14.82 -0.77
C GLY A 115 -41.62 -15.60 -1.86
N GLU A 116 -41.96 -16.88 -2.02
CA GLU A 116 -41.36 -17.76 -3.03
C GLU A 116 -41.74 -17.30 -4.46
N GLY A 117 -40.75 -17.20 -5.34
CA GLY A 117 -40.93 -16.77 -6.73
C GLY A 117 -41.11 -15.25 -6.92
N TYR A 118 -40.92 -14.45 -5.87
CA TYR A 118 -40.91 -13.00 -5.95
C TYR A 118 -39.49 -12.44 -6.05
N VAL A 119 -39.32 -11.38 -6.82
CA VAL A 119 -38.05 -10.70 -7.10
C VAL A 119 -38.19 -9.19 -7.00
N SER A 120 -37.06 -8.52 -6.77
CA SER A 120 -36.91 -7.07 -6.89
C SER A 120 -35.71 -6.75 -7.78
N PHE A 121 -35.75 -5.63 -8.49
CA PHE A 121 -34.71 -5.24 -9.45
C PHE A 121 -33.93 -4.05 -8.88
N GLU A 122 -32.73 -4.32 -8.37
CA GLU A 122 -31.78 -3.28 -7.93
C GLU A 122 -30.96 -2.79 -9.12
N SER A 123 -30.78 -1.48 -9.27
CA SER A 123 -29.96 -0.90 -10.33
C SER A 123 -28.47 -1.23 -10.13
N ALA A 124 -27.75 -1.54 -11.21
CA ALA A 124 -26.32 -1.86 -11.15
C ALA A 124 -25.43 -0.67 -10.79
N ASN A 125 -25.69 0.50 -11.38
CA ASN A 125 -24.92 1.72 -11.12
C ASN A 125 -25.59 2.65 -10.09
N MET A 126 -26.75 2.27 -9.54
CA MET A 126 -27.38 2.96 -8.42
C MET A 126 -27.80 1.95 -7.33
N PRO A 127 -26.85 1.34 -6.59
CA PRO A 127 -27.17 0.41 -5.51
C PRO A 127 -28.15 1.02 -4.50
N GLY A 128 -29.10 0.22 -4.01
CA GLY A 128 -30.18 0.69 -3.16
C GLY A 128 -31.38 1.32 -3.90
N TYR A 129 -31.34 1.49 -5.22
CA TYR A 129 -32.47 1.95 -6.04
C TYR A 129 -33.15 0.79 -6.77
N TYR A 130 -34.49 0.79 -6.79
CA TYR A 130 -35.30 -0.31 -7.31
C TYR A 130 -36.39 0.15 -8.27
N ILE A 131 -36.79 -0.75 -9.19
CA ILE A 131 -38.00 -0.58 -9.99
C ILE A 131 -39.22 -0.68 -9.06
N THR A 132 -40.10 0.32 -9.07
CA THR A 132 -41.33 0.37 -8.27
C THR A 132 -42.59 0.67 -9.09
N ASP A 133 -43.75 0.23 -8.59
CA ASP A 133 -45.06 0.67 -9.08
C ASP A 133 -45.45 2.05 -8.54
N ASN A 134 -45.53 3.04 -9.43
CA ASN A 134 -46.00 4.39 -9.12
C ASN A 134 -47.18 4.77 -10.02
N ASN A 135 -48.39 4.36 -9.60
CA ASN A 135 -49.66 4.66 -10.29
C ASN A 135 -49.66 4.23 -11.77
N SER A 136 -49.33 2.95 -12.05
CA SER A 136 -49.23 2.37 -13.40
C SER A 136 -48.01 2.82 -14.24
N LEU A 137 -47.20 3.76 -13.76
CA LEU A 137 -45.89 4.06 -14.32
C LEU A 137 -44.83 3.38 -13.48
N ALA A 138 -43.90 2.68 -14.14
CA ALA A 138 -42.74 2.17 -13.44
C ALA A 138 -41.74 3.32 -13.21
N LYS A 139 -41.18 3.41 -11.99
CA LYS A 139 -40.12 4.38 -11.66
C LYS A 139 -38.94 3.71 -10.98
N LEU A 140 -37.78 4.37 -11.03
CA LEU A 140 -36.64 4.02 -10.20
C LEU A 140 -36.70 4.83 -8.90
N GLU A 141 -36.78 4.16 -7.75
CA GLU A 141 -36.90 4.80 -6.43
C GLU A 141 -35.92 4.18 -5.41
N ARG A 142 -35.37 5.01 -4.50
CA ARG A 142 -34.45 4.54 -3.45
C ARG A 142 -35.22 3.78 -2.37
N ASN A 143 -34.64 2.68 -1.90
CA ASN A 143 -35.19 1.93 -0.78
C ASN A 143 -35.16 2.76 0.52
N ASP A 144 -36.35 3.15 0.99
CA ASP A 144 -36.57 3.91 2.23
C ASP A 144 -36.84 3.00 3.44
N GLY A 145 -36.78 1.68 3.25
CA GLY A 145 -37.01 0.67 4.28
C GLY A 145 -38.48 0.42 4.62
N THR A 146 -39.43 1.17 4.04
CA THR A 146 -40.85 1.06 4.35
C THR A 146 -41.49 -0.18 3.71
N ASP A 147 -42.49 -0.77 4.38
CA ASP A 147 -43.21 -1.92 3.83
C ASP A 147 -43.97 -1.54 2.55
N ARG A 148 -44.39 -0.27 2.42
CA ARG A 148 -44.97 0.26 1.20
C ARG A 148 -43.98 0.19 0.03
N PHE A 149 -42.75 0.65 0.23
CA PHE A 149 -41.70 0.57 -0.78
C PHE A 149 -41.40 -0.88 -1.13
N LYS A 150 -41.15 -1.72 -0.12
CA LYS A 150 -40.86 -3.15 -0.32
C LYS A 150 -41.95 -3.84 -1.14
N ALA A 151 -43.22 -3.58 -0.84
CA ALA A 151 -44.34 -4.12 -1.60
C ALA A 151 -44.40 -3.58 -3.04
N ALA A 152 -44.19 -2.27 -3.24
CA ALA A 152 -44.19 -1.65 -4.58
C ALA A 152 -43.01 -2.07 -5.46
N ALA A 153 -41.88 -2.45 -4.85
CA ALA A 153 -40.66 -2.91 -5.52
C ALA A 153 -40.63 -4.42 -5.78
N THR A 154 -41.66 -5.17 -5.39
CA THR A 154 -41.69 -6.64 -5.45
C THR A 154 -42.58 -7.12 -6.61
N PHE A 155 -42.07 -8.07 -7.39
CA PHE A 155 -42.77 -8.64 -8.54
C PHE A 155 -42.68 -10.17 -8.54
N LYS A 156 -43.77 -10.86 -8.87
CA LYS A 156 -43.76 -12.31 -9.08
C LYS A 156 -43.20 -12.61 -10.47
N LYS A 157 -42.13 -13.40 -10.53
CA LYS A 157 -41.58 -13.90 -11.78
C LYS A 157 -42.45 -15.06 -12.29
N VAL A 158 -43.00 -14.94 -13.48
CA VAL A 158 -43.84 -15.96 -14.13
C VAL A 158 -43.34 -16.26 -15.55
N PRO A 159 -43.69 -17.42 -16.14
CA PRO A 159 -43.42 -17.67 -17.56
C PRO A 159 -43.94 -16.54 -18.45
N GLY A 160 -43.20 -16.21 -19.50
CA GLY A 160 -43.54 -15.11 -20.40
C GLY A 160 -44.94 -15.23 -20.97
N LEU A 161 -45.69 -14.12 -20.97
CA LEU A 161 -47.09 -14.10 -21.40
C LEU A 161 -47.26 -14.35 -22.91
N ALA A 162 -46.23 -14.07 -23.72
CA ALA A 162 -46.18 -14.35 -25.15
C ALA A 162 -45.28 -15.54 -25.53
N GLU A 163 -44.23 -15.80 -24.76
CA GLU A 163 -43.28 -16.91 -24.97
C GLU A 163 -42.92 -17.55 -23.63
N SER A 164 -43.21 -18.84 -23.50
CA SER A 164 -43.09 -19.58 -22.24
C SER A 164 -41.65 -19.80 -21.78
N THR A 165 -40.67 -19.70 -22.68
CA THR A 165 -39.23 -19.78 -22.38
C THR A 165 -38.63 -18.43 -21.93
N ALA A 166 -39.38 -17.34 -22.10
CA ALA A 166 -39.05 -15.99 -21.63
C ALA A 166 -39.75 -15.72 -20.28
N VAL A 167 -39.72 -14.48 -19.80
CA VAL A 167 -40.26 -14.11 -18.47
C VAL A 167 -41.23 -12.93 -18.55
N SER A 168 -42.17 -12.90 -17.61
CA SER A 168 -43.03 -11.75 -17.32
C SER A 168 -43.07 -11.49 -15.81
N TYR A 169 -43.23 -10.24 -15.41
CA TYR A 169 -43.18 -9.84 -14.00
C TYR A 169 -44.52 -9.25 -13.54
N GLN A 170 -45.22 -9.99 -12.69
CA GLN A 170 -46.52 -9.64 -12.14
C GLN A 170 -46.35 -8.78 -10.88
N SER A 171 -47.11 -7.69 -10.73
CA SER A 171 -47.03 -6.84 -9.54
C SER A 171 -47.43 -7.59 -8.26
N TYR A 172 -46.68 -7.41 -7.17
CA TYR A 172 -47.02 -7.95 -5.85
C TYR A 172 -48.27 -7.27 -5.27
N THR A 173 -48.40 -5.95 -5.45
CA THR A 173 -49.50 -5.15 -4.89
C THR A 173 -50.77 -5.21 -5.71
N VAL A 174 -50.68 -5.44 -7.03
CA VAL A 174 -51.82 -5.51 -7.93
C VAL A 174 -51.66 -6.69 -8.92
N PRO A 175 -52.03 -7.92 -8.53
CA PRO A 175 -51.69 -9.15 -9.29
C PRO A 175 -52.27 -9.25 -10.71
N ASP A 176 -53.23 -8.42 -11.12
CA ASP A 176 -53.71 -8.39 -12.50
C ASP A 176 -52.80 -7.59 -13.46
N ARG A 177 -51.73 -6.97 -12.94
CA ARG A 177 -50.81 -6.10 -13.69
C ARG A 177 -49.42 -6.68 -13.84
N TYR A 178 -48.78 -6.31 -14.94
CA TYR A 178 -47.43 -6.75 -15.29
C TYR A 178 -46.56 -5.58 -15.72
N ILE A 179 -45.26 -5.68 -15.48
CA ILE A 179 -44.27 -4.83 -16.13
C ILE A 179 -44.40 -5.03 -17.64
N ARG A 180 -44.57 -3.94 -18.39
CA ARG A 180 -44.62 -3.91 -19.86
C ARG A 180 -44.08 -2.59 -20.39
N HIS A 181 -43.78 -2.52 -21.68
CA HIS A 181 -43.53 -1.21 -22.33
C HIS A 181 -44.75 -0.70 -23.10
N SER A 182 -44.84 0.62 -23.30
CA SER A 182 -45.85 1.32 -24.11
C SER A 182 -45.24 2.55 -24.76
N GLY A 183 -45.10 2.58 -26.08
CA GLY A 183 -44.37 3.67 -26.73
C GLY A 183 -42.96 3.84 -26.14
N PHE A 184 -42.33 2.70 -25.82
CA PHE A 184 -41.02 2.56 -25.18
C PHE A 184 -40.93 2.98 -23.70
N VAL A 185 -41.98 3.50 -23.07
CA VAL A 185 -42.01 3.79 -21.62
C VAL A 185 -42.42 2.55 -20.83
N LEU A 186 -41.73 2.26 -19.73
CA LEU A 186 -42.05 1.13 -18.85
C LEU A 186 -43.23 1.45 -17.94
N ARG A 187 -44.18 0.53 -17.87
CA ARG A 187 -45.47 0.67 -17.19
C ARG A 187 -45.84 -0.61 -16.46
N ILE A 188 -46.76 -0.50 -15.50
CA ILE A 188 -47.33 -1.64 -14.77
C ILE A 188 -48.84 -1.61 -15.01
N ASP A 189 -49.29 -2.38 -16.01
CA ASP A 189 -50.66 -2.32 -16.52
C ASP A 189 -51.31 -3.73 -16.63
N PRO A 190 -52.65 -3.81 -16.69
CA PRO A 190 -53.36 -5.05 -17.01
C PRO A 190 -53.04 -5.55 -18.42
N ILE A 191 -52.76 -6.84 -18.56
CA ILE A 191 -52.43 -7.46 -19.85
C ILE A 191 -53.61 -8.27 -20.38
N THR A 192 -54.39 -7.66 -21.28
CA THR A 192 -55.62 -8.27 -21.83
C THR A 192 -55.59 -8.47 -23.35
N THR A 193 -54.55 -7.97 -24.04
CA THR A 193 -54.43 -8.02 -25.50
C THR A 193 -53.22 -8.84 -25.96
N PRO A 194 -53.23 -9.41 -27.17
CA PRO A 194 -52.05 -10.10 -27.72
C PRO A 194 -50.79 -9.22 -27.78
N VAL A 195 -50.95 -7.93 -28.14
CA VAL A 195 -49.85 -6.96 -28.15
C VAL A 195 -49.33 -6.71 -26.72
N GLY A 196 -50.21 -6.55 -25.74
CA GLY A 196 -49.81 -6.41 -24.34
C GLY A 196 -49.05 -7.62 -23.81
N LYS A 197 -49.37 -8.83 -24.26
CA LYS A 197 -48.60 -10.04 -23.90
C LYS A 197 -47.17 -9.96 -24.42
N THR A 198 -46.99 -9.50 -25.67
CA THR A 198 -45.66 -9.31 -26.24
C THR A 198 -44.89 -8.15 -25.61
N ASP A 199 -45.57 -7.07 -25.21
CA ASP A 199 -44.97 -5.91 -24.52
C ASP A 199 -44.50 -6.25 -23.09
N ALA A 200 -45.15 -7.23 -22.46
CA ALA A 200 -44.90 -7.66 -21.08
C ALA A 200 -43.96 -8.87 -20.99
N THR A 201 -43.42 -9.35 -22.11
CA THR A 201 -42.51 -10.50 -22.16
C THR A 201 -41.09 -10.01 -22.39
N PHE A 202 -40.15 -10.46 -21.56
CA PHE A 202 -38.74 -10.07 -21.60
C PHE A 202 -37.84 -11.31 -21.63
N GLN A 203 -36.70 -11.18 -22.32
CA GLN A 203 -35.59 -12.11 -22.21
C GLN A 203 -34.64 -11.59 -21.13
N GLU A 204 -34.46 -12.36 -20.06
CA GLU A 204 -33.39 -12.11 -19.09
C GLU A 204 -32.07 -12.56 -19.70
N ASN A 205 -31.14 -11.63 -19.85
CA ASN A 205 -29.80 -11.90 -20.36
C ASN A 205 -28.77 -11.62 -19.25
N PRO A 206 -28.09 -12.65 -18.75
CA PRO A 206 -27.02 -12.50 -17.76
C PRO A 206 -25.90 -11.60 -18.30
N VAL A 207 -25.52 -10.58 -17.55
CA VAL A 207 -24.36 -9.74 -17.85
C VAL A 207 -23.14 -10.39 -17.20
N SER A 208 -22.16 -10.82 -18.00
CA SER A 208 -20.87 -11.21 -17.43
C SER A 208 -20.26 -10.01 -16.71
N ALA A 209 -19.73 -10.20 -15.50
CA ALA A 209 -19.10 -9.16 -14.68
C ALA A 209 -17.85 -8.49 -15.31
N ASP A 210 -17.59 -8.70 -16.60
CA ASP A 210 -16.34 -8.40 -17.28
C ASP A 210 -16.35 -7.09 -18.10
N ALA A 211 -17.44 -6.30 -18.12
CA ALA A 211 -17.50 -5.09 -18.96
C ALA A 211 -17.23 -3.74 -18.26
N ALA A 212 -17.48 -3.61 -16.94
CA ALA A 212 -17.39 -2.30 -16.28
C ALA A 212 -15.97 -1.90 -15.81
N ASN A 213 -14.98 -2.81 -15.82
CA ASN A 213 -13.61 -2.52 -15.33
C ASN A 213 -12.45 -3.00 -16.23
N GLN A 214 -12.70 -3.41 -17.49
CA GLN A 214 -11.65 -3.87 -18.40
C GLN A 214 -11.19 -2.79 -19.37
N SER A 215 -10.42 -1.81 -18.88
CA SER A 215 -9.62 -0.97 -19.78
C SER A 215 -8.51 -1.79 -20.43
N ASP A 216 -8.17 -1.48 -21.69
CA ASP A 216 -6.97 -1.90 -22.42
C ASP A 216 -5.62 -1.49 -21.73
N ALA A 217 -5.66 -1.09 -20.45
CA ALA A 217 -4.60 -0.44 -19.67
C ALA A 217 -3.37 -1.32 -19.32
N GLY A 218 -3.36 -2.61 -19.70
CA GLY A 218 -2.30 -3.55 -19.33
C GLY A 218 -2.48 -4.18 -17.93
N PHE A 219 -1.44 -4.84 -17.40
CA PHE A 219 -1.47 -5.47 -16.08
C PHE A 219 -0.69 -4.65 -15.05
N VAL A 220 -1.10 -4.73 -13.78
CA VAL A 220 -0.27 -4.30 -12.66
C VAL A 220 0.94 -5.22 -12.55
N HIS A 221 2.14 -4.65 -12.36
CA HIS A 221 3.40 -5.38 -12.18
C HIS A 221 4.20 -4.87 -10.97
N PRO A 222 4.76 -5.76 -10.11
CA PRO A 222 4.46 -7.18 -10.06
C PRO A 222 2.97 -7.41 -9.75
N GLY A 223 2.37 -8.38 -10.43
CA GLY A 223 0.92 -8.59 -10.45
C GLY A 223 0.45 -10.00 -10.13
N GLY A 224 1.39 -10.87 -9.75
CA GLY A 224 1.13 -12.23 -9.31
C GLY A 224 0.50 -12.26 -7.91
N LEU A 225 1.06 -13.06 -7.01
CA LEU A 225 0.63 -13.08 -5.60
C LEU A 225 0.97 -11.78 -4.87
N PHE A 226 1.98 -11.06 -5.32
CA PHE A 226 2.49 -9.87 -4.62
C PHE A 226 2.52 -8.65 -5.52
N LYS A 227 2.02 -7.54 -4.98
CA LYS A 227 2.26 -6.19 -5.51
C LYS A 227 3.58 -5.64 -4.94
N LYS A 228 4.10 -4.57 -5.53
CA LYS A 228 5.32 -3.91 -5.03
C LYS A 228 5.19 -3.50 -3.55
N SER A 229 4.04 -2.94 -3.17
CA SER A 229 3.74 -2.56 -1.78
C SER A 229 3.70 -3.77 -0.82
N ASP A 230 3.30 -4.96 -1.28
CA ASP A 230 3.37 -6.19 -0.48
C ASP A 230 4.83 -6.59 -0.21
N LEU A 231 5.69 -6.57 -1.24
CA LEU A 231 7.12 -6.86 -1.10
C LEU A 231 7.82 -5.85 -0.18
N GLU A 232 7.46 -4.57 -0.30
CA GLU A 232 7.95 -3.50 0.57
C GLU A 232 7.50 -3.67 2.02
N ARG A 233 6.25 -4.08 2.26
CA ARG A 233 5.78 -4.43 3.61
C ARG A 233 6.65 -5.53 4.23
N MET A 234 6.92 -6.61 3.50
CA MET A 234 7.80 -7.68 3.99
C MET A 234 9.19 -7.14 4.36
N LYS A 235 9.80 -6.38 3.43
CA LYS A 235 11.11 -5.75 3.62
C LYS A 235 11.15 -4.87 4.86
N TYR A 236 10.20 -3.96 5.01
CA TYR A 236 10.21 -2.95 6.04
C TYR A 236 9.85 -3.51 7.42
N MET A 237 8.92 -4.45 7.51
CA MET A 237 8.64 -5.15 8.78
C MET A 237 9.85 -5.97 9.25
N VAL A 238 10.53 -6.67 8.34
CA VAL A 238 11.77 -7.42 8.66
C VAL A 238 12.90 -6.47 9.07
N LYS A 239 13.12 -5.39 8.31
CA LYS A 239 14.16 -4.40 8.59
C LYS A 239 13.97 -3.73 9.96
N ALA A 240 12.72 -3.40 10.30
CA ALA A 240 12.36 -2.83 11.59
C ALA A 240 12.36 -3.84 12.75
N GLY A 241 12.54 -5.14 12.47
CA GLY A 241 12.56 -6.18 13.49
C GLY A 241 11.18 -6.50 14.10
N VAL A 242 10.09 -6.22 13.37
CA VAL A 242 8.73 -6.40 13.85
C VAL A 242 8.36 -7.88 13.85
N GLU A 243 7.92 -8.39 15.00
CA GLU A 243 7.40 -9.75 15.11
C GLU A 243 5.93 -9.81 14.66
N PRO A 244 5.51 -10.91 13.99
CA PRO A 244 6.28 -12.12 13.70
C PRO A 244 6.93 -12.20 12.30
N TRP A 245 6.93 -11.11 11.53
CA TRP A 245 7.63 -11.06 10.23
C TRP A 245 9.10 -11.41 10.37
N LEU A 246 9.77 -10.89 11.42
CA LEU A 246 11.17 -11.19 11.69
C LEU A 246 11.42 -12.68 11.94
N THR A 247 10.64 -13.31 12.83
CA THR A 247 10.77 -14.76 13.09
C THR A 247 10.52 -15.58 11.83
N SER A 248 9.44 -15.29 11.09
CA SER A 248 9.14 -16.01 9.85
C SER A 248 10.22 -15.84 8.78
N PHE A 249 10.82 -14.65 8.66
CA PHE A 249 11.95 -14.41 7.78
C PHE A 249 13.22 -15.17 8.20
N LYS A 250 13.53 -15.22 9.50
CA LYS A 250 14.67 -16.00 10.02
C LYS A 250 14.52 -17.48 9.67
N ASP A 251 13.31 -18.03 9.79
CA ASP A 251 13.01 -19.42 9.42
C ASP A 251 13.17 -19.64 7.90
N MET A 252 12.67 -18.74 7.06
CA MET A 252 12.85 -18.82 5.60
C MET A 252 14.32 -18.72 5.18
N LYS A 253 15.07 -17.82 5.81
CA LYS A 253 16.51 -17.61 5.56
C LYS A 253 17.34 -18.83 5.96
N ALA A 254 16.88 -19.62 6.93
CA ALA A 254 17.54 -20.86 7.34
C ALA A 254 17.35 -22.01 6.33
N ASP A 255 16.39 -21.92 5.42
CA ASP A 255 16.23 -22.89 4.34
C ASP A 255 17.39 -22.81 3.33
N TYR A 256 18.10 -23.92 3.10
CA TYR A 256 19.20 -23.96 2.14
C TYR A 256 18.78 -23.56 0.70
N LYS A 257 17.49 -23.67 0.35
CA LYS A 257 16.94 -23.25 -0.95
C LYS A 257 16.83 -21.73 -1.08
N SER A 258 16.79 -20.97 0.01
CA SER A 258 16.81 -19.50 -0.02
C SER A 258 18.23 -18.93 -0.14
N SER A 259 19.28 -19.76 -0.02
CA SER A 259 20.68 -19.31 -0.10
C SER A 259 21.11 -18.95 -1.52
N TYR A 260 21.79 -17.81 -1.69
CA TYR A 260 22.45 -17.46 -2.96
C TYR A 260 23.59 -18.42 -3.33
N ASN A 261 24.05 -19.28 -2.39
CA ASN A 261 25.01 -20.35 -2.65
C ASN A 261 24.34 -21.67 -3.07
N TYR A 262 23.01 -21.69 -3.24
CA TYR A 262 22.28 -22.87 -3.70
C TYR A 262 22.89 -23.43 -4.99
N THR A 263 23.14 -24.74 -4.99
CA THR A 263 23.63 -25.48 -6.16
C THR A 263 22.46 -25.82 -7.07
N VAL A 264 22.39 -25.16 -8.22
CA VAL A 264 21.39 -25.46 -9.27
C VAL A 264 21.55 -26.90 -9.73
N ARG A 265 20.44 -27.64 -9.78
CA ARG A 265 20.44 -29.09 -10.07
C ARG A 265 20.24 -29.39 -11.55
N GLY A 266 19.61 -28.48 -12.28
CA GLY A 266 19.47 -28.57 -13.73
C GLY A 266 20.78 -28.29 -14.49
N ASN A 267 20.71 -28.44 -15.82
CA ASN A 267 21.75 -28.07 -16.77
C ASN A 267 21.07 -27.61 -18.08
N PRO A 268 21.55 -26.55 -18.77
CA PRO A 268 20.97 -26.09 -20.03
C PRO A 268 20.78 -27.13 -21.14
N SER A 269 21.42 -28.30 -21.11
CA SER A 269 21.17 -29.35 -22.10
C SER A 269 19.84 -30.11 -21.89
N ILE A 270 19.15 -29.90 -20.78
CA ILE A 270 17.90 -30.60 -20.46
C ILE A 270 16.74 -29.97 -21.23
N THR A 271 16.02 -30.79 -21.97
CA THR A 271 14.84 -30.38 -22.76
C THR A 271 13.54 -31.03 -22.28
N TYR A 272 13.60 -31.87 -21.25
CA TYR A 272 12.50 -32.73 -20.80
C TYR A 272 12.42 -32.82 -19.28
N VAL A 273 11.21 -32.71 -18.72
CA VAL A 273 10.92 -32.94 -17.29
C VAL A 273 9.71 -33.85 -17.14
N LYS A 274 9.82 -34.80 -16.22
CA LYS A 274 8.73 -35.68 -15.77
C LYS A 274 8.60 -35.65 -14.25
N ARG A 275 7.41 -35.29 -13.75
CA ARG A 275 7.11 -35.29 -12.30
C ARG A 275 7.27 -36.70 -11.73
N GLY A 276 7.91 -36.83 -10.56
CA GLY A 276 8.21 -38.13 -9.95
C GLY A 276 9.14 -39.03 -10.77
N GLY A 277 9.70 -38.52 -11.87
CA GLY A 277 10.56 -39.26 -12.79
C GLY A 277 11.76 -38.44 -13.22
N THR A 278 12.19 -38.62 -14.47
CA THR A 278 13.40 -37.99 -15.03
C THR A 278 13.36 -36.47 -14.87
N ASN A 279 14.41 -35.92 -14.26
CA ASN A 279 14.61 -34.49 -14.00
C ASN A 279 13.58 -33.80 -13.07
N GLY A 280 12.45 -34.44 -12.73
CA GLY A 280 11.39 -33.83 -11.93
C GLY A 280 11.81 -33.38 -10.54
N GLY A 281 12.58 -34.20 -9.82
CA GLY A 281 13.08 -33.84 -8.49
C GLY A 281 14.12 -32.71 -8.51
N ALA A 282 14.94 -32.63 -9.56
CA ALA A 282 15.87 -31.52 -9.75
C ALA A 282 15.10 -30.22 -10.04
N PHE A 283 14.13 -30.28 -10.94
CA PHE A 283 13.31 -29.15 -11.33
C PHE A 283 12.48 -28.61 -10.16
N GLU A 284 11.84 -29.48 -9.37
CA GLU A 284 11.07 -29.08 -8.19
C GLU A 284 11.89 -28.26 -7.18
N LEU A 285 13.11 -28.72 -6.90
CA LEU A 285 13.99 -28.07 -5.93
C LEU A 285 14.55 -26.74 -6.45
N ASP A 286 14.86 -26.68 -7.74
CA ASP A 286 15.27 -25.46 -8.42
C ASP A 286 14.12 -24.44 -8.49
N VAL A 287 12.88 -24.85 -8.79
CA VAL A 287 11.70 -23.95 -8.79
C VAL A 287 11.48 -23.34 -7.41
N ASN A 288 11.52 -24.14 -6.35
CA ASN A 288 11.41 -23.61 -4.98
C ASN A 288 12.58 -22.68 -4.64
N ALA A 289 13.81 -23.04 -5.02
CA ALA A 289 14.97 -22.18 -4.79
C ALA A 289 14.87 -20.85 -5.54
N ALA A 290 14.33 -20.83 -6.77
CA ALA A 290 14.12 -19.60 -7.52
C ALA A 290 13.12 -18.68 -6.80
N TYR A 291 11.98 -19.23 -6.34
CA TYR A 291 10.97 -18.47 -5.58
C TYR A 291 11.52 -17.90 -4.27
N LEU A 292 12.21 -18.72 -3.47
CA LEU A 292 12.78 -18.25 -2.20
C LEU A 292 13.90 -17.23 -2.41
N ASN A 293 14.72 -17.36 -3.46
CA ASN A 293 15.73 -16.36 -3.79
C ASN A 293 15.08 -15.07 -4.33
N ALA A 294 13.96 -15.14 -5.06
CA ALA A 294 13.22 -13.94 -5.47
C ALA A 294 12.67 -13.16 -4.25
N LEU A 295 12.12 -13.87 -3.25
CA LEU A 295 11.71 -13.26 -1.98
C LEU A 295 12.91 -12.69 -1.19
N MET A 296 14.02 -13.43 -1.12
CA MET A 296 15.25 -12.93 -0.47
C MET A 296 15.77 -11.66 -1.14
N TRP A 297 15.73 -11.57 -2.47
CA TRP A 297 16.04 -10.35 -3.20
C TRP A 297 15.13 -9.20 -2.78
N ALA A 298 13.81 -9.39 -2.85
CA ALA A 298 12.83 -8.36 -2.53
C ALA A 298 12.98 -7.82 -1.08
N ILE A 299 13.26 -8.71 -0.12
CA ILE A 299 13.36 -8.37 1.30
C ILE A 299 14.74 -7.76 1.65
N THR A 300 15.82 -8.29 1.09
CA THR A 300 17.19 -7.91 1.51
C THR A 300 17.86 -6.89 0.60
N GLY A 301 17.44 -6.78 -0.66
CA GLY A 301 18.13 -6.00 -1.69
C GLY A 301 19.49 -6.58 -2.10
N ASP A 302 19.86 -7.78 -1.66
CA ASP A 302 21.12 -8.43 -2.05
C ASP A 302 20.98 -9.07 -3.43
N LYS A 303 21.58 -8.41 -4.45
CA LYS A 303 21.49 -8.83 -5.85
C LYS A 303 21.91 -10.28 -6.12
N ARG A 304 22.74 -10.88 -5.25
CA ARG A 304 23.18 -12.28 -5.40
C ARG A 304 22.02 -13.25 -5.42
N HIS A 305 20.93 -12.93 -4.71
CA HIS A 305 19.70 -13.72 -4.72
C HIS A 305 18.93 -13.57 -6.05
N ALA A 306 18.81 -12.36 -6.59
CA ALA A 306 18.22 -12.15 -7.91
C ALA A 306 19.01 -12.87 -9.01
N ASP A 307 20.34 -12.75 -8.99
CA ASP A 307 21.24 -13.46 -9.90
C ASP A 307 21.08 -14.99 -9.79
N LYS A 308 20.88 -15.52 -8.58
CA LYS A 308 20.61 -16.94 -8.36
C LYS A 308 19.29 -17.39 -8.98
N ALA A 309 18.22 -16.62 -8.81
CA ALA A 309 16.94 -16.92 -9.43
C ALA A 309 17.05 -16.92 -10.98
N ILE A 310 17.73 -15.92 -11.56
CA ILE A 310 18.00 -15.84 -13.00
C ILE A 310 18.83 -17.02 -13.49
N GLN A 311 19.86 -17.44 -12.74
CA GLN A 311 20.65 -18.62 -13.08
C GLN A 311 19.76 -19.87 -13.20
N ILE A 312 18.80 -20.04 -12.29
CA ILE A 312 17.84 -21.14 -12.32
C ILE A 312 16.92 -21.02 -13.54
N PHE A 313 16.33 -19.86 -13.79
CA PHE A 313 15.48 -19.63 -14.97
C PHE A 313 16.21 -20.02 -16.26
N ASN A 314 17.41 -19.47 -16.46
CA ASN A 314 18.23 -19.71 -17.65
C ASN A 314 18.64 -21.18 -17.81
N THR A 315 18.84 -21.89 -16.70
CA THR A 315 19.19 -23.31 -16.72
C THR A 315 18.09 -24.19 -17.30
N TRP A 316 16.82 -23.81 -17.10
CA TRP A 316 15.65 -24.58 -17.52
C TRP A 316 14.95 -24.00 -18.76
N SER A 317 15.42 -22.89 -19.33
CA SER A 317 14.81 -22.25 -20.51
C SER A 317 14.86 -23.07 -21.80
N ASN A 318 15.54 -24.22 -21.84
CA ASN A 318 15.60 -25.09 -23.03
C ASN A 318 14.57 -26.24 -23.01
N LEU A 319 13.66 -26.26 -22.04
CA LEU A 319 12.59 -27.26 -22.02
C LEU A 319 11.70 -27.15 -23.26
N THR A 320 11.47 -28.29 -23.90
CA THR A 320 10.51 -28.44 -25.01
C THR A 320 9.41 -29.42 -24.67
N ASN A 321 9.55 -30.19 -23.59
CA ASN A 321 8.53 -31.15 -23.15
C ASN A 321 8.41 -31.21 -21.62
N VAL A 322 7.20 -30.90 -21.13
CA VAL A 322 6.76 -31.24 -19.78
C VAL A 322 5.84 -32.45 -19.92
N ASP A 323 6.30 -33.61 -19.43
CA ASP A 323 5.59 -34.88 -19.60
C ASP A 323 4.24 -34.86 -18.87
N PRO A 324 3.13 -35.10 -19.56
CA PRO A 324 1.82 -35.08 -18.93
C PRO A 324 1.53 -36.31 -18.05
N GLU A 325 2.17 -37.47 -18.23
CA GLU A 325 1.90 -38.75 -17.52
C GLU A 325 0.41 -39.08 -17.28
N GLY A 326 -0.49 -38.61 -18.16
CA GLY A 326 -1.94 -38.78 -18.00
C GLY A 326 -2.60 -37.88 -16.92
N THR A 327 -1.89 -36.88 -16.38
CA THR A 327 -2.36 -35.75 -15.55
C THR A 327 -1.61 -34.46 -15.91
N GLY A 328 -1.71 -34.02 -17.16
CA GLY A 328 -0.93 -32.88 -17.68
C GLY A 328 -1.14 -31.59 -16.90
N ALA A 329 -2.39 -31.28 -16.55
CA ALA A 329 -2.79 -30.09 -15.82
C ALA A 329 -2.11 -29.98 -14.44
N LEU A 330 -2.17 -31.05 -13.64
CA LEU A 330 -1.53 -31.11 -12.32
C LEU A 330 0.00 -31.00 -12.42
N ASN A 331 0.60 -31.80 -13.30
CA ASN A 331 2.06 -31.90 -13.39
C ASN A 331 2.68 -30.58 -13.83
N ALA A 332 2.14 -29.98 -14.88
CA ALA A 332 2.61 -28.67 -15.34
C ALA A 332 2.22 -27.55 -14.37
N GLY A 333 1.01 -27.61 -13.81
CA GLY A 333 0.46 -26.56 -12.96
C GLY A 333 1.32 -26.32 -11.73
N LEU A 334 1.66 -27.38 -10.99
CA LEU A 334 2.50 -27.31 -9.80
C LEU A 334 3.83 -26.59 -10.04
N TYR A 335 4.51 -26.86 -11.16
CA TYR A 335 5.76 -26.20 -11.49
C TYR A 335 5.54 -24.74 -11.95
N ALA A 336 4.60 -24.55 -12.88
CA ALA A 336 4.47 -23.31 -13.64
C ALA A 336 4.05 -22.12 -12.77
N TRP A 337 3.10 -22.27 -11.85
CA TRP A 337 2.61 -21.13 -11.07
C TRP A 337 3.73 -20.51 -10.22
N LYS A 338 4.52 -21.35 -9.53
CA LYS A 338 5.58 -20.89 -8.61
C LYS A 338 6.78 -20.37 -9.37
N LEU A 339 7.11 -20.99 -10.50
CA LEU A 339 8.19 -20.54 -11.37
C LEU A 339 7.86 -19.19 -12.03
N ALA A 340 6.63 -19.02 -12.53
CA ALA A 340 6.16 -17.76 -13.09
C ALA A 340 6.08 -16.65 -12.03
N GLU A 341 5.65 -16.97 -10.81
CA GLU A 341 5.64 -16.02 -9.69
C GLU A 341 7.05 -15.52 -9.35
N ALA A 342 8.03 -16.43 -9.26
CA ALA A 342 9.42 -16.06 -9.02
C ALA A 342 9.97 -15.16 -10.13
N ALA A 343 9.67 -15.51 -11.39
CA ALA A 343 10.10 -14.74 -12.55
C ALA A 343 9.43 -13.36 -12.62
N GLU A 344 8.17 -13.26 -12.22
CA GLU A 344 7.41 -12.01 -12.13
C GLU A 344 8.02 -11.05 -11.12
N ILE A 345 8.32 -11.51 -9.90
CA ILE A 345 9.01 -10.69 -8.89
C ILE A 345 10.33 -10.14 -9.46
N ILE A 346 11.15 -10.98 -10.10
CA ILE A 346 12.44 -10.56 -10.64
C ILE A 346 12.28 -9.60 -11.82
N LYS A 347 11.43 -9.92 -12.81
CA LYS A 347 11.15 -9.07 -13.99
C LYS A 347 10.73 -7.66 -13.58
N SER A 348 9.91 -7.55 -12.53
CA SER A 348 9.33 -6.27 -12.11
C SER A 348 10.18 -5.47 -11.12
N THR A 349 11.24 -6.07 -10.54
CA THR A 349 12.01 -5.41 -9.47
C THR A 349 13.52 -5.42 -9.67
N TYR A 350 14.04 -6.08 -10.71
CA TYR A 350 15.48 -6.19 -10.96
C TYR A 350 15.84 -6.11 -12.46
N ASP A 351 16.66 -5.11 -12.80
CA ASP A 351 17.05 -4.82 -14.18
C ASP A 351 18.18 -5.73 -14.71
N GLY A 352 18.73 -6.62 -13.89
CA GLY A 352 19.88 -7.47 -14.24
C GLY A 352 19.55 -8.69 -15.12
N TRP A 353 18.28 -8.93 -15.47
CA TRP A 353 17.91 -10.06 -16.34
C TRP A 353 18.08 -9.69 -17.82
N ALA A 354 19.08 -10.29 -18.48
CA ALA A 354 19.35 -10.04 -19.88
C ALA A 354 18.09 -10.25 -20.76
N PRO A 355 17.68 -9.27 -21.60
CA PRO A 355 16.44 -9.37 -22.38
C PRO A 355 16.33 -10.62 -23.25
N ALA A 356 17.44 -11.09 -23.82
CA ALA A 356 17.47 -12.30 -24.63
C ALA A 356 17.20 -13.58 -23.82
N ASP A 357 17.65 -13.62 -22.56
CA ASP A 357 17.42 -14.77 -21.69
C ASP A 357 16.02 -14.75 -21.07
N LEU A 358 15.52 -13.55 -20.73
CA LEU A 358 14.11 -13.36 -20.38
C LEU A 358 13.20 -13.85 -21.51
N GLN A 359 13.49 -13.50 -22.77
CA GLN A 359 12.70 -13.96 -23.91
C GLN A 359 12.73 -15.49 -24.06
N LYS A 360 13.90 -16.14 -23.95
CA LYS A 360 13.99 -17.62 -23.98
C LYS A 360 13.14 -18.26 -22.89
N PHE A 361 13.14 -17.68 -21.69
CA PHE A 361 12.31 -18.16 -20.60
C PHE A 361 10.81 -18.00 -20.91
N LYS A 362 10.40 -16.84 -21.44
CA LYS A 362 9.02 -16.62 -21.93
C LYS A 362 8.62 -17.64 -22.99
N ASP A 363 9.48 -17.90 -23.96
CA ASP A 363 9.24 -18.86 -25.05
C ASP A 363 9.09 -20.29 -24.49
N MET A 364 9.91 -20.66 -23.51
CA MET A 364 9.86 -21.96 -22.84
C MET A 364 8.52 -22.19 -22.14
N LEU A 365 7.92 -21.16 -21.53
CA LEU A 365 6.61 -21.26 -20.87
C LEU A 365 5.48 -21.67 -21.83
N VAL A 366 5.62 -21.35 -23.12
CA VAL A 366 4.59 -21.57 -24.15
C VAL A 366 5.02 -22.49 -25.29
N TYR A 367 6.22 -23.07 -25.24
CA TYR A 367 6.78 -23.88 -26.34
C TYR A 367 5.80 -24.98 -26.83
N PRO A 368 5.60 -25.14 -28.16
CA PRO A 368 6.34 -24.52 -29.28
C PRO A 368 5.84 -23.13 -29.73
N GLY A 369 5.00 -22.47 -28.93
CA GLY A 369 4.40 -21.16 -29.20
C GLY A 369 3.01 -21.08 -28.59
N TYR A 370 2.45 -19.87 -28.45
CA TYR A 370 1.10 -19.65 -27.94
C TYR A 370 0.09 -19.47 -29.09
N SER A 371 -1.14 -19.97 -28.93
CA SER A 371 -2.26 -19.70 -29.83
C SER A 371 -3.59 -19.85 -29.09
N SER A 372 -4.56 -18.98 -29.43
CA SER A 372 -5.94 -18.97 -28.91
C SER A 372 -6.97 -19.46 -29.93
N THR A 373 -6.55 -19.83 -31.14
CA THR A 373 -7.47 -20.21 -32.24
C THR A 373 -7.21 -21.60 -32.81
N GLY A 374 -6.17 -22.29 -32.33
CA GLY A 374 -5.82 -23.63 -32.77
C GLY A 374 -4.47 -24.11 -32.25
N PHE A 375 -4.15 -25.37 -32.52
CA PHE A 375 -2.92 -26.01 -32.06
C PHE A 375 -1.76 -25.79 -33.05
N PRO A 376 -0.53 -25.56 -32.56
CA PRO A 376 0.67 -25.59 -33.39
C PRO A 376 0.85 -26.98 -34.01
N GLU A 377 1.26 -27.05 -35.29
CA GLU A 377 1.50 -28.33 -36.00
C GLU A 377 2.56 -29.19 -35.30
N SER A 378 3.53 -28.57 -34.63
CA SER A 378 4.61 -29.25 -33.92
C SER A 378 4.21 -29.76 -32.53
N LEU A 379 3.03 -29.38 -32.00
CA LEU A 379 2.56 -29.84 -30.70
C LEU A 379 2.26 -31.34 -30.74
N SER A 380 2.76 -32.10 -29.76
CA SER A 380 2.47 -33.53 -29.64
C SER A 380 2.47 -34.00 -28.18
N TRP A 381 2.23 -35.29 -27.97
CA TRP A 381 2.37 -35.87 -26.63
C TRP A 381 3.78 -35.70 -26.06
N ASN A 382 4.80 -35.87 -26.90
CA ASN A 382 6.22 -35.77 -26.52
C ASN A 382 6.82 -34.37 -26.78
N ASN A 383 6.00 -33.39 -27.15
CA ASN A 383 6.45 -32.06 -27.51
C ASN A 383 5.42 -31.00 -27.07
N GLY A 384 5.77 -30.16 -26.10
CA GLY A 384 4.88 -29.16 -25.49
C GLY A 384 5.19 -28.93 -24.02
N THR A 385 5.26 -27.67 -23.60
CA THR A 385 5.55 -27.28 -22.21
C THR A 385 4.29 -26.79 -21.50
N PHE A 386 4.44 -25.89 -20.53
CA PHE A 386 3.42 -25.55 -19.54
C PHE A 386 2.09 -25.14 -20.17
N TYR A 387 2.03 -24.08 -20.98
CA TYR A 387 0.75 -23.60 -21.54
C TYR A 387 -0.10 -24.72 -22.16
N TRP A 388 0.49 -25.55 -23.01
CA TRP A 388 -0.22 -26.63 -23.69
C TRP A 388 -0.61 -27.81 -22.81
N ARG A 389 0.01 -27.97 -21.63
CA ARG A 389 -0.43 -28.94 -20.61
C ARG A 389 -1.55 -28.39 -19.72
N LEU A 390 -1.70 -27.06 -19.67
CA LEU A 390 -2.67 -26.35 -18.84
C LEU A 390 -3.94 -25.96 -19.60
N TRP A 391 -3.86 -25.75 -20.92
CA TRP A 391 -4.85 -25.00 -21.73
C TRP A 391 -6.31 -25.45 -21.60
N ASN A 392 -6.57 -26.71 -21.27
CA ASN A 392 -7.91 -27.27 -21.15
C ASN A 392 -8.20 -27.90 -19.79
N GLY A 393 -7.35 -27.68 -18.80
CA GLY A 393 -7.53 -28.27 -17.47
C GLY A 393 -7.49 -29.81 -17.47
N ASP A 394 -8.19 -30.43 -16.51
CA ASP A 394 -8.35 -31.89 -16.42
C ASP A 394 -9.81 -32.32 -16.15
N ALA A 395 -10.55 -32.57 -17.23
CA ALA A 395 -11.92 -33.03 -17.20
C ALA A 395 -12.10 -34.48 -16.67
N ALA A 396 -11.01 -35.22 -16.43
CA ALA A 396 -11.06 -36.63 -16.05
C ALA A 396 -10.69 -36.89 -14.58
N ARG A 397 -10.29 -35.86 -13.81
CA ARG A 397 -9.75 -36.04 -12.45
C ARG A 397 -10.56 -35.31 -11.38
N HIS A 398 -10.69 -35.98 -10.24
CA HIS A 398 -11.37 -35.46 -9.06
C HIS A 398 -10.60 -34.31 -8.41
N GLY A 399 -11.32 -33.35 -7.83
CA GLY A 399 -10.80 -32.37 -6.89
C GLY A 399 -9.97 -31.25 -7.53
N ASN A 400 -8.89 -30.85 -6.87
CA ASN A 400 -8.15 -29.62 -7.17
C ASN A 400 -7.06 -29.75 -8.27
N GLN A 401 -6.95 -30.92 -8.90
CA GLN A 401 -5.94 -31.19 -9.95
C GLN A 401 -6.12 -30.32 -11.20
N ASP A 402 -7.37 -29.98 -11.51
CA ASP A 402 -7.72 -29.06 -12.58
C ASP A 402 -7.44 -27.61 -12.18
N MET A 403 -7.81 -27.24 -10.95
CA MET A 403 -7.71 -25.87 -10.43
C MET A 403 -6.27 -25.31 -10.38
N ILE A 404 -5.28 -26.15 -10.04
CA ILE A 404 -3.87 -25.73 -10.03
C ILE A 404 -3.37 -25.33 -11.42
N ALA A 405 -3.95 -25.89 -12.48
CA ALA A 405 -3.58 -25.53 -13.84
C ALA A 405 -4.05 -24.13 -14.21
N TRP A 406 -5.26 -23.78 -13.83
CA TRP A 406 -5.83 -22.44 -14.03
C TRP A 406 -5.09 -21.40 -13.20
N ARG A 407 -4.69 -21.73 -11.97
CA ARG A 407 -3.79 -20.86 -11.18
C ARG A 407 -2.49 -20.56 -11.93
N ALA A 408 -1.83 -21.60 -12.44
CA ALA A 408 -0.59 -21.42 -13.20
C ALA A 408 -0.80 -20.56 -14.46
N MET A 409 -1.86 -20.83 -15.22
CA MET A 409 -2.20 -20.06 -16.41
C MET A 409 -2.47 -18.59 -16.11
N LEU A 410 -3.15 -18.30 -14.99
CA LEU A 410 -3.44 -16.95 -14.53
C LEU A 410 -2.14 -16.17 -14.28
N THR A 411 -1.21 -16.72 -13.48
CA THR A 411 0.09 -16.10 -13.18
C THR A 411 0.96 -15.98 -14.44
N MET A 412 0.95 -16.98 -15.32
CA MET A 412 1.64 -16.91 -16.62
C MET A 412 1.07 -15.79 -17.50
N GLY A 413 -0.24 -15.60 -17.51
CA GLY A 413 -0.91 -14.51 -18.24
C GLY A 413 -0.40 -13.13 -17.84
N ILE A 414 -0.23 -12.90 -16.53
CA ILE A 414 0.41 -11.69 -16.00
C ILE A 414 1.85 -11.58 -16.50
N PHE A 415 2.70 -12.56 -16.18
CA PHE A 415 4.14 -12.49 -16.50
C PHE A 415 4.44 -12.29 -17.99
N LEU A 416 3.63 -12.93 -18.86
CA LEU A 416 3.76 -12.88 -20.31
C LEU A 416 3.09 -11.65 -20.94
N ASP A 417 2.41 -10.81 -20.16
CA ASP A 417 1.61 -9.69 -20.65
C ASP A 417 0.51 -10.17 -21.63
N ASN A 418 -0.10 -11.33 -21.36
CA ASN A 418 -1.08 -12.00 -22.21
C ASN A 418 -2.49 -12.01 -21.58
N ARG A 419 -3.30 -11.00 -21.95
CA ARG A 419 -4.67 -10.82 -21.47
C ARG A 419 -5.58 -12.02 -21.76
N THR A 420 -5.54 -12.57 -22.97
CA THR A 420 -6.38 -13.72 -23.35
C THR A 420 -6.11 -14.93 -22.46
N MET A 421 -4.83 -15.20 -22.17
CA MET A 421 -4.44 -16.30 -21.27
C MET A 421 -4.93 -16.08 -19.83
N TYR A 422 -4.79 -14.85 -19.31
CA TYR A 422 -5.29 -14.48 -17.99
C TYR A 422 -6.82 -14.63 -17.89
N GLU A 423 -7.55 -14.04 -18.83
CA GLU A 423 -9.01 -14.09 -18.87
C GLU A 423 -9.52 -15.52 -19.03
N ARG A 424 -8.84 -16.35 -19.82
CA ARG A 424 -9.18 -17.77 -19.95
C ARG A 424 -9.16 -18.48 -18.60
N ALA A 425 -8.16 -18.24 -17.77
CA ALA A 425 -8.07 -18.85 -16.45
C ALA A 425 -9.14 -18.29 -15.48
N LEU A 426 -9.30 -16.96 -15.46
CA LEU A 426 -10.27 -16.29 -14.59
C LEU A 426 -11.71 -16.70 -14.91
N ARG A 427 -12.08 -16.72 -16.19
CA ARG A 427 -13.42 -17.11 -16.66
C ARG A 427 -13.73 -18.56 -16.34
N TYR A 428 -12.79 -19.48 -16.55
CA TYR A 428 -12.99 -20.87 -16.15
C TYR A 428 -13.22 -21.00 -14.65
N PHE A 429 -12.35 -20.40 -13.83
CA PHE A 429 -12.46 -20.49 -12.38
C PHE A 429 -13.79 -19.94 -11.85
N THR A 430 -14.27 -18.85 -12.45
CA THR A 430 -15.55 -18.21 -12.10
C THR A 430 -16.79 -18.87 -12.73
N GLY A 431 -16.60 -19.92 -13.56
CA GLY A 431 -17.68 -20.69 -14.17
C GLY A 431 -18.31 -20.02 -15.39
N GLN A 432 -17.61 -19.09 -16.03
CA GLN A 432 -18.03 -18.43 -17.26
C GLN A 432 -17.60 -19.25 -18.50
N PRO A 433 -18.30 -19.13 -19.64
CA PRO A 433 -17.87 -19.72 -20.90
C PRO A 433 -16.60 -19.05 -21.43
N HIS A 434 -15.89 -19.73 -22.34
CA HIS A 434 -14.72 -19.14 -23.01
C HIS A 434 -15.09 -17.83 -23.72
N LYS A 435 -14.10 -16.95 -23.89
CA LYS A 435 -14.29 -15.68 -24.61
C LYS A 435 -14.40 -15.94 -26.12
N PRO A 436 -15.27 -15.22 -26.86
CA PRO A 436 -15.25 -15.27 -28.32
C PRO A 436 -13.85 -14.98 -28.88
N GLY A 437 -13.35 -15.84 -29.77
CA GLY A 437 -11.99 -15.76 -30.32
C GLY A 437 -10.91 -16.49 -29.52
N ASP A 438 -11.28 -17.14 -28.41
CA ASP A 438 -10.49 -18.14 -27.70
C ASP A 438 -11.00 -19.56 -28.02
N MET A 439 -10.19 -20.59 -27.74
CA MET A 439 -10.57 -21.99 -27.93
C MET A 439 -11.62 -22.41 -26.87
N PRO A 440 -12.58 -23.30 -27.20
CA PRO A 440 -13.59 -23.74 -26.23
C PRO A 440 -12.98 -24.53 -25.07
N TYR A 441 -13.63 -24.50 -23.91
CA TYR A 441 -13.31 -25.44 -22.83
C TYR A 441 -13.86 -26.84 -23.14
N ALA A 442 -13.40 -27.85 -22.40
CA ALA A 442 -13.89 -29.22 -22.51
C ALA A 442 -15.43 -29.30 -22.33
N SER A 443 -16.10 -29.99 -23.26
CA SER A 443 -17.52 -30.32 -23.15
C SER A 443 -17.76 -31.49 -22.19
N GLY A 444 -18.96 -31.60 -21.65
CA GLY A 444 -19.39 -32.63 -20.69
C GLY A 444 -20.88 -32.96 -20.82
N PRO A 445 -21.52 -33.67 -19.87
CA PRO A 445 -20.92 -34.36 -18.74
C PRO A 445 -20.16 -35.64 -19.15
N SER A 446 -19.34 -36.15 -18.24
CA SER A 446 -18.80 -37.51 -18.32
C SER A 446 -19.78 -38.52 -17.72
N PRO A 447 -20.11 -39.63 -18.40
CA PRO A 447 -20.91 -40.69 -17.80
C PRO A 447 -20.10 -41.44 -16.74
N SER A 448 -20.73 -41.71 -15.59
CA SER A 448 -20.15 -42.61 -14.60
C SER A 448 -20.03 -44.02 -15.16
N GLY A 449 -18.86 -44.62 -14.98
CA GLY A 449 -18.63 -46.02 -15.33
C GLY A 449 -19.08 -47.00 -14.27
N ALA A 450 -18.58 -48.24 -14.39
CA ALA A 450 -18.78 -49.23 -13.35
C ALA A 450 -18.15 -48.76 -12.03
N TRP A 451 -18.79 -49.11 -10.92
CA TRP A 451 -18.24 -48.94 -9.59
C TRP A 451 -16.95 -49.74 -9.44
N ILE A 452 -15.88 -49.09 -8.95
CA ILE A 452 -14.54 -49.68 -8.82
C ILE A 452 -14.01 -49.69 -7.38
N GLY A 453 -14.73 -49.09 -6.42
CA GLY A 453 -14.36 -49.19 -5.00
C GLY A 453 -15.18 -48.31 -4.06
N ASP A 454 -15.19 -48.70 -2.79
CA ASP A 454 -15.79 -47.98 -1.66
C ASP A 454 -14.75 -47.86 -0.53
N SER A 455 -14.48 -46.64 -0.10
CA SER A 455 -13.56 -46.33 1.00
C SER A 455 -14.25 -46.27 2.36
N GLY A 456 -15.58 -46.33 2.38
CA GLY A 456 -16.43 -45.96 3.50
C GLY A 456 -16.74 -44.46 3.57
N TYR A 457 -16.06 -43.61 2.80
CA TYR A 457 -16.24 -42.15 2.78
C TYR A 457 -16.66 -41.60 1.42
N PHE A 458 -16.43 -42.37 0.36
CA PHE A 458 -16.87 -42.09 -1.01
C PHE A 458 -16.89 -43.35 -1.86
N TYR A 459 -17.63 -43.28 -2.96
CA TYR A 459 -17.59 -44.28 -4.03
C TYR A 459 -16.76 -43.79 -5.21
N ASN A 460 -15.93 -44.67 -5.76
CA ASN A 460 -15.12 -44.41 -6.93
C ASN A 460 -15.67 -45.16 -8.15
N TYR A 461 -15.74 -44.48 -9.29
CA TYR A 461 -16.26 -44.99 -10.54
C TYR A 461 -15.20 -44.94 -11.64
N LYS A 462 -15.24 -45.93 -12.53
CA LYS A 462 -14.37 -45.95 -13.72
C LYS A 462 -14.71 -44.77 -14.62
N HIS A 463 -13.70 -44.01 -15.03
CA HIS A 463 -13.89 -42.95 -16.03
C HIS A 463 -14.27 -43.55 -17.39
N ARG A 464 -15.29 -43.00 -18.06
CA ARG A 464 -15.76 -43.45 -19.38
C ARG A 464 -15.60 -42.40 -20.50
N GLY A 465 -14.78 -41.37 -20.30
CA GLY A 465 -14.63 -40.27 -21.25
C GLY A 465 -15.72 -39.20 -21.07
N SER A 466 -15.80 -38.24 -21.99
CA SER A 466 -16.89 -37.25 -22.04
C SER A 466 -17.91 -37.64 -23.11
N ILE A 467 -19.21 -37.49 -22.83
CA ILE A 467 -20.27 -37.59 -23.87
C ILE A 467 -20.34 -36.28 -24.69
N GLY A 468 -19.79 -35.19 -24.16
CA GLY A 468 -19.56 -33.93 -24.89
C GLY A 468 -20.81 -33.19 -25.35
N THR A 469 -21.96 -33.38 -24.70
CA THR A 469 -23.26 -32.81 -25.10
C THR A 469 -23.48 -31.37 -24.65
N ILE A 470 -22.74 -30.91 -23.65
CA ILE A 470 -22.82 -29.56 -23.09
C ILE A 470 -21.46 -28.87 -23.32
N PRO A 471 -21.38 -27.87 -24.21
CA PRO A 471 -20.20 -27.03 -24.39
C PRO A 471 -19.83 -26.29 -23.11
N ASP A 472 -18.54 -25.97 -22.94
CA ASP A 472 -18.03 -25.22 -21.79
C ASP A 472 -18.56 -25.73 -20.44
N TYR A 473 -18.57 -27.05 -20.29
CA TYR A 473 -19.32 -27.70 -19.21
C TYR A 473 -18.87 -27.20 -17.84
N GLY A 474 -17.59 -26.87 -17.66
CA GLY A 474 -16.97 -26.44 -16.41
C GLY A 474 -16.81 -27.61 -15.44
N TYR A 475 -15.62 -28.17 -15.28
CA TYR A 475 -15.44 -29.36 -14.43
C TYR A 475 -15.22 -28.96 -12.96
N ASN A 476 -14.51 -29.81 -12.22
CA ASN A 476 -14.32 -29.65 -10.78
C ASN A 476 -13.52 -28.38 -10.41
N GLY A 477 -12.67 -27.86 -11.30
CA GLY A 477 -11.78 -26.74 -11.00
C GLY A 477 -12.44 -25.36 -10.87
N THR A 478 -13.74 -25.22 -11.16
CA THR A 478 -14.47 -23.96 -10.95
C THR A 478 -14.80 -23.75 -9.46
N LEU A 479 -14.82 -22.52 -8.96
CA LEU A 479 -15.11 -22.20 -7.55
C LEU A 479 -16.44 -22.82 -7.06
N ALA A 480 -17.51 -22.66 -7.84
CA ALA A 480 -18.85 -23.15 -7.48
C ALA A 480 -18.94 -24.69 -7.37
N ASN A 481 -18.14 -25.39 -8.17
CA ASN A 481 -18.14 -26.85 -8.21
C ASN A 481 -17.17 -27.45 -7.19
N TYR A 482 -16.04 -26.77 -6.90
CA TYR A 482 -15.05 -27.24 -5.96
C TYR A 482 -15.51 -27.08 -4.51
N ILE A 483 -16.01 -25.90 -4.14
CA ILE A 483 -16.55 -25.60 -2.81
C ILE A 483 -18.07 -25.55 -2.94
N TRP A 484 -18.77 -26.37 -2.18
CA TRP A 484 -20.23 -26.46 -2.24
C TRP A 484 -20.90 -25.41 -1.35
N GLU A 485 -22.21 -25.31 -1.48
CA GLU A 485 -23.03 -24.26 -0.88
C GLU A 485 -22.93 -24.16 0.65
N ASN A 486 -22.62 -25.26 1.35
CA ASN A 486 -22.42 -25.30 2.80
C ASN A 486 -20.95 -25.08 3.23
N GLY A 487 -20.04 -24.83 2.30
CA GLY A 487 -18.60 -24.67 2.56
C GLY A 487 -17.78 -25.97 2.50
N GLN A 488 -18.38 -27.16 2.48
CA GLN A 488 -17.58 -28.36 2.25
C GLN A 488 -16.99 -28.33 0.83
N ASN A 489 -15.78 -28.86 0.66
CA ASN A 489 -15.18 -28.96 -0.67
C ASN A 489 -15.12 -30.42 -1.15
N GLN A 490 -14.86 -30.58 -2.44
CA GLN A 490 -14.86 -31.90 -3.07
C GLN A 490 -13.90 -32.91 -2.41
N GLU A 491 -12.76 -32.45 -1.88
CA GLU A 491 -11.74 -33.30 -1.26
C GLU A 491 -12.06 -33.67 0.20
N SER A 492 -13.13 -33.12 0.79
CA SER A 492 -13.50 -33.38 2.20
C SER A 492 -13.73 -34.87 2.50
N SER A 493 -14.16 -35.68 1.53
CA SER A 493 -14.34 -37.13 1.70
C SER A 493 -13.05 -37.95 1.50
N ARG A 494 -11.96 -37.32 1.03
CA ARG A 494 -10.66 -37.98 0.78
C ARG A 494 -9.74 -37.84 1.99
N ASP A 495 -9.20 -36.65 2.21
CA ASP A 495 -8.35 -36.29 3.34
C ASP A 495 -8.23 -34.76 3.50
N GLN A 496 -7.83 -34.33 4.70
CA GLN A 496 -7.83 -32.92 5.06
C GLN A 496 -6.72 -32.11 4.37
N GLN A 497 -5.59 -32.75 4.03
CA GLN A 497 -4.46 -32.07 3.43
C GLN A 497 -4.73 -31.68 1.95
N HIS A 498 -5.45 -32.53 1.21
CA HIS A 498 -5.91 -32.19 -0.14
C HIS A 498 -7.03 -31.13 -0.13
N ALA A 499 -7.92 -31.17 0.86
CA ALA A 499 -8.91 -30.12 1.05
C ALA A 499 -8.26 -28.74 1.25
N PHE A 500 -7.26 -28.63 2.13
CA PHE A 500 -6.52 -27.37 2.33
C PHE A 500 -5.65 -26.98 1.12
N PHE A 501 -5.11 -27.94 0.36
CA PHE A 501 -4.41 -27.63 -0.90
C PHE A 501 -5.34 -26.94 -1.91
N GLY A 502 -6.59 -27.40 -2.03
CA GLY A 502 -7.54 -26.75 -2.94
C GLY A 502 -7.95 -25.36 -2.46
N LEU A 503 -8.19 -25.17 -1.16
CA LEU A 503 -8.46 -23.85 -0.59
C LEU A 503 -7.31 -22.87 -0.84
N ALA A 504 -6.05 -23.31 -0.63
CA ALA A 504 -4.88 -22.48 -0.90
C ALA A 504 -4.70 -22.13 -2.40
N THR A 505 -5.06 -23.06 -3.28
CA THR A 505 -5.01 -22.82 -4.73
C THR A 505 -6.08 -21.80 -5.15
N ALA A 506 -7.29 -21.92 -4.61
CA ALA A 506 -8.38 -20.96 -4.83
C ALA A 506 -8.04 -19.58 -4.27
N ALA A 507 -7.47 -19.50 -3.07
CA ALA A 507 -6.96 -18.26 -2.49
C ALA A 507 -5.86 -17.62 -3.35
N GLY A 508 -4.95 -18.43 -3.91
CA GLY A 508 -3.93 -17.95 -4.85
C GLY A 508 -4.53 -17.35 -6.12
N ILE A 509 -5.56 -17.99 -6.71
CA ILE A 509 -6.29 -17.44 -7.86
C ILE A 509 -6.99 -16.13 -7.48
N ALA A 510 -7.68 -16.11 -6.35
CA ALA A 510 -8.43 -14.96 -5.88
C ALA A 510 -7.52 -13.75 -5.61
N GLU A 511 -6.32 -13.97 -5.06
CA GLU A 511 -5.36 -12.89 -4.80
C GLU A 511 -4.73 -12.32 -6.07
N VAL A 512 -4.36 -13.18 -7.03
CA VAL A 512 -3.87 -12.70 -8.33
C VAL A 512 -4.98 -11.90 -9.04
N ALA A 513 -6.24 -12.32 -8.93
CA ALA A 513 -7.37 -11.57 -9.49
C ALA A 513 -7.58 -10.23 -8.76
N TRP A 514 -7.52 -10.23 -7.42
CA TRP A 514 -7.63 -9.04 -6.57
C TRP A 514 -6.59 -7.99 -6.93
N ASN A 515 -5.33 -8.41 -7.11
CA ASN A 515 -4.23 -7.53 -7.50
C ASN A 515 -4.42 -6.86 -8.86
N GLN A 516 -5.35 -7.36 -9.69
CA GLN A 516 -5.70 -6.81 -11.01
C GLN A 516 -7.07 -6.13 -11.04
N GLY A 517 -7.72 -5.90 -9.90
CA GLY A 517 -9.02 -5.22 -9.85
C GLY A 517 -10.25 -6.14 -9.78
N TYR A 518 -10.09 -7.46 -9.64
CA TYR A 518 -11.21 -8.41 -9.67
C TYR A 518 -11.44 -9.08 -8.32
N ASP A 519 -12.63 -8.85 -7.75
CA ASP A 519 -13.02 -9.49 -6.50
C ASP A 519 -13.56 -10.92 -6.72
N VAL A 520 -12.65 -11.86 -6.73
CA VAL A 520 -12.95 -13.30 -6.73
C VAL A 520 -13.13 -13.85 -5.31
N TRP A 521 -12.59 -13.17 -4.29
CA TRP A 521 -12.62 -13.61 -2.90
C TRP A 521 -14.05 -13.67 -2.36
N ASN A 522 -14.87 -12.67 -2.68
CA ASN A 522 -16.22 -12.53 -2.13
C ASN A 522 -17.34 -13.11 -3.02
N MET A 523 -16.98 -13.76 -4.14
CA MET A 523 -17.95 -14.37 -5.05
C MET A 523 -18.79 -15.48 -4.39
N LEU A 524 -19.99 -15.69 -4.96
CA LEU A 524 -20.89 -16.78 -4.60
C LEU A 524 -21.26 -16.81 -3.11
N ASP A 525 -21.54 -15.62 -2.56
CA ASP A 525 -21.84 -15.40 -1.15
C ASP A 525 -20.68 -15.90 -0.26
N ASN A 526 -19.51 -15.27 -0.48
CA ASN A 526 -18.24 -15.55 0.21
C ASN A 526 -17.91 -17.04 0.23
N ARG A 527 -18.02 -17.70 -0.94
CA ARG A 527 -17.86 -19.17 -1.04
C ARG A 527 -16.51 -19.65 -0.53
N LEU A 528 -15.45 -18.89 -0.78
CA LEU A 528 -14.12 -19.22 -0.33
C LEU A 528 -14.01 -19.14 1.20
N LEU A 529 -14.58 -18.10 1.82
CA LEU A 529 -14.68 -17.98 3.30
C LEU A 529 -15.42 -19.17 3.90
N LYS A 530 -16.59 -19.54 3.35
CA LYS A 530 -17.34 -20.72 3.81
C LYS A 530 -16.50 -22.00 3.73
N GLY A 531 -15.70 -22.13 2.66
CA GLY A 531 -14.71 -23.18 2.49
C GLY A 531 -13.72 -23.26 3.64
N TYR A 532 -13.10 -22.13 3.95
CA TYR A 532 -12.14 -22.01 5.04
C TYR A 532 -12.80 -22.23 6.42
N GLU A 533 -13.96 -21.65 6.70
CA GLU A 533 -14.68 -21.81 7.96
C GLU A 533 -15.06 -23.27 8.21
N PHE A 534 -15.64 -23.95 7.21
CA PHE A 534 -16.04 -25.36 7.33
C PHE A 534 -14.83 -26.25 7.65
N MET A 535 -13.76 -26.13 6.86
CA MET A 535 -12.58 -26.98 7.02
C MET A 535 -11.80 -26.64 8.29
N SER A 536 -11.69 -25.36 8.64
CA SER A 536 -11.00 -24.92 9.85
C SER A 536 -11.79 -25.34 11.09
N LYS A 537 -13.12 -25.24 11.11
CA LYS A 537 -13.93 -25.72 12.22
C LYS A 537 -13.75 -27.22 12.46
N TYR A 538 -13.82 -28.03 11.41
CA TYR A 538 -13.65 -29.49 11.51
C TYR A 538 -12.28 -29.90 12.05
N ASN A 539 -11.21 -29.23 11.63
CA ASN A 539 -9.83 -29.57 12.01
C ASN A 539 -9.43 -28.96 13.36
N THR A 540 -9.75 -27.69 13.61
CA THR A 540 -9.31 -26.96 14.80
C THR A 540 -10.04 -27.43 16.06
N SER A 541 -11.37 -27.63 16.00
CA SER A 541 -12.14 -28.12 17.15
C SER A 541 -11.76 -29.54 17.60
N TYR A 542 -11.06 -30.30 16.75
CA TYR A 542 -10.56 -31.63 17.07
C TYR A 542 -9.37 -31.61 18.03
N VAL A 543 -8.54 -30.56 17.97
CA VAL A 543 -7.30 -30.44 18.76
C VAL A 543 -7.34 -29.31 19.79
N ALA A 544 -8.34 -28.43 19.72
CA ALA A 544 -8.53 -27.31 20.62
C ALA A 544 -10.00 -27.17 21.03
N SER A 545 -10.24 -26.80 22.29
CA SER A 545 -11.57 -26.57 22.87
C SER A 545 -11.83 -25.07 23.02
N PHE A 546 -13.04 -24.62 22.65
CA PHE A 546 -13.47 -23.23 22.76
C PHE A 546 -14.76 -23.12 23.59
N PRO A 547 -15.06 -21.99 24.25
CA PRO A 547 -16.28 -21.84 25.05
C PRO A 547 -17.57 -22.10 24.26
N ASP A 548 -17.62 -21.69 23.00
CA ASP A 548 -18.72 -21.88 22.05
C ASP A 548 -18.67 -23.22 21.31
N GLN A 549 -17.60 -24.00 21.46
CA GLN A 549 -17.43 -25.34 20.86
C GLN A 549 -16.53 -26.20 21.76
N PRO A 550 -17.06 -26.72 22.88
CA PRO A 550 -16.27 -27.45 23.88
C PRO A 550 -15.90 -28.88 23.47
N THR A 551 -16.53 -29.41 22.42
CA THR A 551 -16.26 -30.74 21.86
C THR A 551 -15.94 -30.63 20.37
N PRO A 552 -15.19 -31.59 19.78
CA PRO A 552 -14.96 -31.63 18.34
C PRO A 552 -16.27 -31.52 17.55
N TRP A 553 -16.28 -30.65 16.55
CA TRP A 553 -17.44 -30.42 15.71
C TRP A 553 -17.53 -31.49 14.62
N GLU A 554 -18.72 -32.06 14.41
CA GLU A 554 -19.01 -32.96 13.29
C GLU A 554 -20.06 -32.31 12.38
N PRO A 555 -19.91 -32.38 11.04
CA PRO A 555 -20.90 -31.83 10.12
C PRO A 555 -22.16 -32.70 10.10
N ASP A 556 -23.29 -32.15 10.54
CA ASP A 556 -24.62 -32.77 10.52
C ASP A 556 -25.30 -32.67 9.14
N ASN A 557 -24.86 -31.72 8.31
CA ASN A 557 -25.39 -31.43 6.97
C ASN A 557 -24.39 -31.73 5.84
N PHE A 558 -23.56 -32.78 5.98
CA PHE A 558 -22.62 -33.17 4.92
C PHE A 558 -23.39 -33.54 3.64
N ILE A 559 -23.16 -32.79 2.58
CA ILE A 559 -23.75 -33.01 1.26
C ILE A 559 -23.14 -34.28 0.66
N GLN A 560 -23.99 -35.17 0.15
CA GLN A 560 -23.59 -36.33 -0.64
C GLN A 560 -23.86 -36.06 -2.11
N ARG A 561 -22.83 -36.11 -2.95
CA ARG A 561 -22.94 -35.69 -4.36
C ARG A 561 -21.89 -36.38 -5.22
N LEU A 562 -22.29 -36.67 -6.46
CA LEU A 562 -21.40 -37.09 -7.54
C LEU A 562 -20.68 -35.86 -8.10
N ASP A 563 -19.35 -35.92 -8.18
CA ASP A 563 -18.55 -34.86 -8.77
C ASP A 563 -18.79 -34.70 -10.28
N ARG A 564 -18.33 -33.59 -10.85
CA ARG A 564 -18.63 -33.22 -12.24
C ARG A 564 -17.94 -34.14 -13.26
N THR A 565 -16.93 -34.89 -12.83
CA THR A 565 -16.25 -35.90 -13.66
C THR A 565 -16.99 -37.24 -13.72
N GLY A 566 -18.01 -37.41 -12.87
CA GLY A 566 -18.76 -38.66 -12.74
C GLY A 566 -17.94 -39.79 -12.10
N ARG A 567 -16.79 -39.49 -11.47
CA ARG A 567 -15.88 -40.50 -10.91
C ARG A 567 -15.97 -40.64 -9.41
N TRP A 568 -16.46 -39.63 -8.71
CA TRP A 568 -16.35 -39.58 -7.25
C TRP A 568 -17.67 -39.18 -6.62
N TYR A 569 -18.25 -40.06 -5.81
CA TYR A 569 -19.46 -39.76 -5.04
C TYR A 569 -19.12 -39.67 -3.56
N SER A 570 -19.10 -38.47 -2.99
CA SER A 570 -18.81 -38.26 -1.56
C SER A 570 -19.98 -38.71 -0.70
N THR A 571 -19.72 -39.50 0.36
CA THR A 571 -20.75 -39.99 1.30
C THR A 571 -20.62 -39.39 2.70
N LYS A 572 -19.41 -39.13 3.19
CA LYS A 572 -19.14 -38.42 4.46
C LYS A 572 -17.71 -37.87 4.51
N ILE A 573 -17.44 -36.99 5.47
CA ILE A 573 -16.10 -36.41 5.69
C ILE A 573 -15.12 -37.48 6.21
N SER A 574 -13.89 -37.49 5.69
CA SER A 574 -12.85 -38.45 6.09
C SER A 574 -11.88 -37.84 7.11
N PRO A 575 -11.62 -38.49 8.27
CA PRO A 575 -10.60 -38.04 9.21
C PRO A 575 -9.19 -38.56 8.87
N TYR A 576 -9.02 -39.41 7.86
CA TYR A 576 -7.79 -40.17 7.61
C TYR A 576 -6.94 -39.62 6.45
N TYR A 577 -5.68 -40.05 6.34
CA TYR A 577 -4.77 -39.75 5.24
C TYR A 577 -4.97 -40.74 4.10
N GLU A 578 -5.41 -40.24 2.95
CA GLU A 578 -5.80 -41.06 1.79
C GLU A 578 -6.85 -42.13 2.12
N TRP A 579 -7.56 -42.57 1.10
CA TRP A 579 -8.61 -43.58 1.28
C TRP A 579 -8.08 -45.00 1.52
N SER A 580 -6.78 -45.20 1.30
CA SER A 580 -6.07 -46.47 1.40
C SER A 580 -5.37 -46.70 2.75
N ASP A 581 -5.22 -45.66 3.58
CA ASP A 581 -4.50 -45.75 4.87
C ASP A 581 -5.30 -45.15 6.04
N THR A 582 -6.30 -45.90 6.50
CA THR A 582 -7.11 -45.56 7.68
C THR A 582 -6.35 -45.68 9.01
N SER A 583 -5.06 -46.04 8.98
CA SER A 583 -4.22 -46.08 10.18
C SER A 583 -3.66 -44.70 10.58
N LYS A 584 -3.74 -43.70 9.68
CA LYS A 584 -3.20 -42.35 9.89
C LYS A 584 -4.31 -41.29 9.84
N VAL A 585 -4.44 -40.50 10.90
CA VAL A 585 -5.41 -39.40 11.01
C VAL A 585 -4.85 -38.13 10.36
N SER A 586 -5.56 -37.55 9.39
CA SER A 586 -5.26 -36.26 8.77
C SER A 586 -5.98 -35.09 9.43
N ARG A 587 -7.05 -35.36 10.19
CA ARG A 587 -7.80 -34.36 10.95
C ARG A 587 -6.96 -33.73 12.05
N GLY A 588 -6.91 -32.40 12.06
CA GLY A 588 -6.14 -31.63 13.05
C GLY A 588 -4.62 -31.75 12.90
N ALA A 589 -4.14 -32.28 11.77
CA ALA A 589 -2.71 -32.42 11.48
C ALA A 589 -2.10 -31.06 11.05
N PHE A 590 -1.87 -30.17 12.01
CA PHE A 590 -1.23 -28.86 11.78
C PHE A 590 0.30 -28.96 11.69
N ALA A 591 0.93 -29.68 12.63
CA ALA A 591 2.37 -29.91 12.61
C ALA A 591 2.74 -30.82 11.43
N GLY A 592 3.56 -30.31 10.51
CA GLY A 592 3.85 -31.02 9.26
C GLY A 592 2.65 -31.10 8.31
N GLY A 593 1.69 -30.17 8.42
CA GLY A 593 0.58 -29.91 7.49
C GLY A 593 0.72 -28.58 6.75
N ARG A 594 -0.26 -28.19 5.92
CA ARG A 594 -0.19 -26.95 5.10
C ARG A 594 -0.63 -25.69 5.88
N PRO A 595 0.21 -24.64 5.98
CA PRO A 595 -0.13 -23.38 6.66
C PRO A 595 -0.89 -22.42 5.72
N VAL A 596 -2.18 -22.67 5.47
CA VAL A 596 -2.94 -21.99 4.40
C VAL A 596 -3.86 -20.86 4.88
N TYR A 597 -3.83 -20.55 6.18
CA TYR A 597 -4.80 -19.68 6.83
C TYR A 597 -4.48 -18.19 6.65
N GLU A 598 -3.20 -17.82 6.62
CA GLU A 598 -2.78 -16.42 6.76
C GLU A 598 -3.37 -15.50 5.69
N GLN A 599 -3.40 -15.98 4.45
CA GLN A 599 -3.93 -15.24 3.30
C GLN A 599 -5.43 -14.97 3.43
N ALA A 600 -6.20 -15.99 3.86
CA ALA A 600 -7.63 -15.85 4.08
C ALA A 600 -7.94 -14.91 5.26
N VAL A 601 -7.18 -15.01 6.36
CA VAL A 601 -7.37 -14.08 7.49
C VAL A 601 -6.99 -12.66 7.11
N ALA A 602 -5.89 -12.45 6.38
CA ALA A 602 -5.51 -11.14 5.89
C ALA A 602 -6.60 -10.52 5.00
N HIS A 603 -7.21 -11.31 4.12
CA HIS A 603 -8.32 -10.84 3.28
C HIS A 603 -9.58 -10.54 4.11
N PHE A 604 -10.20 -11.56 4.71
CA PHE A 604 -11.52 -11.40 5.31
C PHE A 604 -11.50 -10.55 6.59
N LYS A 605 -10.53 -10.76 7.50
CA LYS A 605 -10.48 -10.00 8.75
C LYS A 605 -9.95 -8.58 8.56
N VAL A 606 -8.86 -8.41 7.80
CA VAL A 606 -8.18 -7.10 7.71
C VAL A 606 -8.70 -6.27 6.54
N ARG A 607 -8.73 -6.81 5.31
CA ARG A 607 -9.23 -6.05 4.15
C ARG A 607 -10.74 -5.81 4.24
N MET A 608 -11.52 -6.87 4.48
CA MET A 608 -12.99 -6.80 4.46
C MET A 608 -13.62 -6.46 5.83
N GLY A 609 -12.84 -6.42 6.92
CA GLY A 609 -13.40 -6.17 8.27
C GLY A 609 -14.34 -7.26 8.80
N MET A 610 -14.37 -8.44 8.17
CA MET A 610 -15.24 -9.57 8.47
C MET A 610 -14.61 -10.54 9.49
N GLY A 611 -14.06 -9.99 10.58
CA GLY A 611 -13.36 -10.77 11.59
C GLY A 611 -14.25 -11.81 12.29
N ASP A 612 -15.51 -11.45 12.55
CA ASP A 612 -16.47 -12.32 13.23
C ASP A 612 -16.93 -13.47 12.34
N GLU A 613 -17.02 -13.26 11.02
CA GLU A 613 -17.37 -14.28 10.03
C GLU A 613 -16.20 -15.23 9.71
N ALA A 614 -14.95 -14.79 9.92
CA ALA A 614 -13.74 -15.58 9.70
C ALA A 614 -13.18 -16.23 10.98
N LEU A 615 -14.03 -16.41 12.00
CA LEU A 615 -13.67 -16.86 13.34
C LEU A 615 -12.91 -18.20 13.34
N TRP A 616 -13.40 -19.22 12.64
CA TRP A 616 -12.75 -20.53 12.66
C TRP A 616 -11.46 -20.56 11.87
N THR A 617 -11.37 -19.76 10.82
CA THR A 617 -10.17 -19.56 10.01
C THR A 617 -9.06 -18.90 10.85
N GLU A 618 -9.42 -17.86 11.62
CA GLU A 618 -8.52 -17.24 12.60
C GLU A 618 -8.09 -18.22 13.70
N ARG A 619 -9.03 -18.95 14.31
CA ARG A 619 -8.70 -19.98 15.30
C ARG A 619 -7.79 -21.07 14.71
N GLY A 620 -8.01 -21.45 13.46
CA GLY A 620 -7.18 -22.42 12.74
C GLY A 620 -5.77 -21.91 12.52
N ARG A 621 -5.61 -20.64 12.12
CA ARG A 621 -4.31 -19.96 12.05
C ARG A 621 -3.60 -19.99 13.41
N ASP A 622 -4.26 -19.53 14.47
CA ASP A 622 -3.65 -19.37 15.79
C ASP A 622 -3.28 -20.72 16.41
N THR A 623 -4.16 -21.72 16.24
CA THR A 623 -3.89 -23.11 16.67
C THR A 623 -2.74 -23.71 15.88
N SER A 624 -2.68 -23.47 14.56
CA SER A 624 -1.55 -23.90 13.73
C SER A 624 -0.23 -23.30 14.22
N ILE A 625 -0.21 -21.99 14.51
CA ILE A 625 0.98 -21.30 15.03
C ILE A 625 1.38 -21.85 16.40
N ALA A 626 0.42 -22.06 17.30
CA ALA A 626 0.70 -22.59 18.63
C ALA A 626 1.28 -24.02 18.60
N LEU A 627 0.81 -24.87 17.68
CA LEU A 627 1.23 -26.27 17.58
C LEU A 627 2.51 -26.46 16.74
N ALA A 628 2.71 -25.65 15.69
CA ALA A 628 3.76 -25.86 14.69
C ALA A 628 4.78 -24.71 14.61
N GLY A 629 4.59 -23.63 15.37
CA GLY A 629 5.30 -22.36 15.19
C GLY A 629 4.76 -21.58 13.99
N TYR A 630 5.31 -20.40 13.74
CA TYR A 630 4.90 -19.59 12.59
C TYR A 630 5.12 -20.34 11.27
N GLU A 631 6.28 -20.98 11.08
CA GLU A 631 6.63 -21.63 9.80
C GLU A 631 7.68 -22.78 9.94
N LYS A 632 7.65 -23.62 11.01
CA LYS A 632 8.77 -24.57 11.29
C LYS A 632 8.99 -25.69 10.25
N ALA A 633 8.13 -25.79 9.26
CA ALA A 633 8.57 -26.12 7.91
C ALA A 633 7.51 -25.57 6.97
N GLY A 634 7.79 -24.47 6.28
CA GLY A 634 7.08 -24.17 5.03
C GLY A 634 7.01 -25.47 4.24
N TYR A 635 5.80 -25.99 4.01
CA TYR A 635 5.56 -27.23 3.29
C TYR A 635 6.22 -27.06 1.91
N ASN A 636 7.45 -27.55 1.79
CA ASN A 636 8.49 -27.08 0.87
C ASN A 636 8.33 -27.73 -0.51
N THR A 637 7.09 -27.69 -0.95
CA THR A 637 6.52 -28.38 -2.09
C THR A 637 5.97 -27.34 -3.04
N LEU A 638 5.61 -27.78 -4.22
CA LEU A 638 5.01 -26.93 -5.24
C LEU A 638 3.54 -26.60 -4.98
N ASP A 639 2.95 -27.16 -3.93
CA ASP A 639 1.50 -27.11 -3.71
C ASP A 639 1.02 -25.71 -3.28
N GLN A 640 1.85 -24.94 -2.58
CA GLN A 640 1.43 -23.66 -1.97
C GLN A 640 2.62 -22.68 -1.79
N PRO A 641 2.38 -21.37 -1.59
CA PRO A 641 3.44 -20.35 -1.43
C PRO A 641 4.41 -20.61 -0.29
N GLY A 642 3.89 -20.95 0.89
CA GLY A 642 4.62 -21.01 2.16
C GLY A 642 4.86 -19.62 2.72
N TRP A 643 5.36 -19.55 3.96
CA TRP A 643 5.79 -18.29 4.57
C TRP A 643 4.63 -17.28 4.66
N GLY A 644 3.42 -17.76 4.97
CA GLY A 644 2.21 -16.94 4.99
C GLY A 644 2.33 -15.80 6.01
N THR A 645 2.92 -16.08 7.17
CA THR A 645 3.16 -15.06 8.21
C THR A 645 4.02 -13.91 7.70
N LEU A 646 5.08 -14.22 6.93
CA LEU A 646 5.94 -13.23 6.31
C LEU A 646 5.24 -12.49 5.16
N THR A 647 4.53 -13.23 4.31
CA THR A 647 4.11 -12.73 2.99
C THR A 647 2.73 -12.07 2.98
N PHE A 648 1.74 -12.66 3.67
CA PHE A 648 0.34 -12.24 3.58
C PHE A 648 -0.16 -11.50 4.82
N ARG A 649 0.49 -11.66 5.98
CA ARG A 649 0.07 -10.94 7.19
C ARG A 649 0.08 -9.43 6.95
N ARG A 650 -0.97 -8.75 7.41
CA ARG A 650 -1.16 -7.30 7.32
C ARG A 650 -1.25 -6.69 8.73
N PRO A 651 -0.65 -5.50 8.97
CA PRO A 651 -0.95 -4.66 10.12
C PRO A 651 -2.46 -4.42 10.27
N ALA A 652 -2.91 -4.18 11.50
CA ALA A 652 -4.29 -3.78 11.76
C ALA A 652 -4.65 -2.50 10.97
N PHE A 653 -5.90 -2.41 10.52
CA PHE A 653 -6.44 -1.28 9.75
C PHE A 653 -5.80 -1.03 8.37
N MET A 654 -4.81 -1.83 7.96
CA MET A 654 -4.18 -1.74 6.64
C MET A 654 -5.00 -2.49 5.57
N ALA A 655 -6.24 -2.05 5.35
CA ALA A 655 -7.20 -2.73 4.48
C ALA A 655 -6.84 -2.61 2.97
N GLY A 656 -6.43 -1.42 2.54
CA GLY A 656 -5.98 -1.16 1.17
C GLY A 656 -4.47 -1.25 1.00
N ASP A 657 -4.01 -1.00 -0.21
CA ASP A 657 -2.60 -1.02 -0.58
C ASP A 657 -2.13 0.38 -1.02
N PRO A 658 -0.98 0.88 -0.53
CA PRO A 658 -0.56 2.26 -0.81
C PRO A 658 -0.15 2.44 -2.27
N ILE A 659 -0.47 3.62 -2.82
CA ILE A 659 -0.15 4.03 -4.19
C ILE A 659 0.58 5.37 -4.19
N SER A 660 1.45 5.59 -5.18
CA SER A 660 2.01 6.91 -5.50
C SER A 660 1.23 7.63 -6.61
N GLY A 661 0.14 7.01 -7.07
CA GLY A 661 -0.78 7.53 -8.07
C GLY A 661 -1.13 6.53 -9.15
N PHE A 662 -1.48 7.02 -10.33
CA PHE A 662 -1.93 6.19 -11.45
C PHE A 662 -1.10 6.42 -12.72
N GLU A 663 -0.75 5.34 -13.40
CA GLU A 663 -0.11 5.36 -14.72
C GLU A 663 -0.96 4.56 -15.71
N ASN A 664 -1.39 5.16 -16.82
CA ASN A 664 -2.31 4.55 -17.79
C ASN A 664 -3.59 3.99 -17.14
N ALA A 665 -4.13 4.68 -16.14
CA ALA A 665 -5.28 4.25 -15.32
C ALA A 665 -5.03 3.00 -14.44
N LEU A 666 -3.80 2.50 -14.33
CA LEU A 666 -3.42 1.49 -13.35
C LEU A 666 -2.80 2.12 -12.09
N PRO A 667 -3.13 1.61 -10.90
CA PRO A 667 -2.49 2.07 -9.67
C PRO A 667 -0.99 1.72 -9.65
N VAL A 668 -0.17 2.69 -9.27
CA VAL A 668 1.28 2.52 -9.04
C VAL A 668 1.49 2.24 -7.57
N TYR A 669 1.52 0.95 -7.21
CA TYR A 669 1.69 0.54 -5.83
C TYR A 669 3.08 0.85 -5.29
N SER A 670 3.16 1.59 -4.20
CA SER A 670 4.41 1.95 -3.53
C SER A 670 4.13 2.37 -2.10
N MET A 671 4.91 1.87 -1.14
CA MET A 671 4.82 2.23 0.26
C MET A 671 5.27 3.69 0.47
N ASN A 672 4.54 4.45 1.28
CA ASN A 672 4.96 5.78 1.72
C ASN A 672 6.09 5.62 2.76
N VAL A 673 7.34 5.90 2.41
CA VAL A 673 8.50 5.76 3.31
C VAL A 673 8.82 7.10 3.95
N LEU A 674 8.68 7.21 5.27
CA LEU A 674 8.96 8.45 5.99
C LEU A 674 10.49 8.71 6.07
N PRO A 675 10.95 9.98 6.09
CA PRO A 675 10.17 11.20 5.89
C PRO A 675 9.61 11.29 4.46
N ALA A 676 8.38 11.79 4.31
CA ALA A 676 7.65 11.78 3.05
C ALA A 676 6.75 13.00 2.86
N ASN A 677 6.51 13.36 1.59
CA ASN A 677 5.32 14.09 1.18
C ASN A 677 4.35 13.10 0.54
N ILE A 678 3.12 13.10 1.01
CA ILE A 678 2.06 12.18 0.60
C ILE A 678 0.93 13.04 0.05
N GLU A 679 0.62 12.88 -1.23
CA GLU A 679 -0.55 13.53 -1.83
C GLU A 679 -1.83 13.00 -1.18
N ALA A 680 -2.75 13.88 -0.83
CA ALA A 680 -3.92 13.52 -0.03
C ALA A 680 -4.87 12.60 -0.82
N GLU A 681 -5.00 12.79 -2.13
CA GLU A 681 -5.78 11.94 -3.03
C GLU A 681 -5.20 10.52 -3.23
N ASN A 682 -3.94 10.30 -2.80
CA ASN A 682 -3.25 9.01 -2.85
C ASN A 682 -3.42 8.17 -1.58
N TYR A 683 -4.58 8.27 -0.94
CA TYR A 683 -4.97 7.31 0.10
C TYR A 683 -5.00 5.87 -0.44
N ASP A 684 -4.90 4.89 0.44
CA ASP A 684 -4.71 3.49 0.06
C ASP A 684 -5.75 3.03 -0.97
N HIS A 685 -5.26 2.38 -2.03
CA HIS A 685 -6.11 1.88 -3.10
C HIS A 685 -6.81 0.59 -2.67
N PHE A 686 -8.06 0.48 -3.06
CA PHE A 686 -8.88 -0.71 -2.90
C PHE A 686 -9.38 -1.15 -4.28
N PRO A 687 -9.18 -2.42 -4.68
CA PRO A 687 -9.58 -2.91 -6.01
C PRO A 687 -11.07 -2.80 -6.36
N ILE A 688 -11.91 -2.77 -5.34
CA ILE A 688 -13.35 -2.51 -5.42
C ILE A 688 -13.65 -1.19 -4.70
N ASP A 689 -14.92 -0.91 -4.40
CA ASP A 689 -15.24 0.23 -3.56
C ASP A 689 -14.60 0.11 -2.16
N GLY A 690 -13.83 1.13 -1.77
CA GLY A 690 -13.09 1.21 -0.53
C GLY A 690 -13.85 1.85 0.63
N GLU A 691 -15.11 2.21 0.44
CA GLU A 691 -15.97 2.81 1.47
C GLU A 691 -16.05 1.93 2.73
N GLY A 692 -15.80 2.52 3.90
CA GLY A 692 -15.69 1.82 5.18
C GLY A 692 -14.38 1.04 5.39
N HIS A 693 -13.49 0.97 4.39
CA HIS A 693 -12.23 0.23 4.43
C HIS A 693 -11.00 1.14 4.32
N THR A 694 -10.84 1.83 3.20
CA THR A 694 -9.73 2.75 2.94
C THR A 694 -10.13 4.21 3.05
N TYR A 695 -11.43 4.50 2.88
CA TYR A 695 -12.02 5.82 3.12
C TYR A 695 -13.43 5.69 3.73
N HIS A 696 -13.97 6.81 4.21
CA HIS A 696 -15.38 6.97 4.53
C HIS A 696 -15.86 8.33 4.04
N ASP A 697 -16.79 8.32 3.10
CA ASP A 697 -17.47 9.50 2.56
C ASP A 697 -18.92 9.52 3.07
N VAL A 698 -19.35 10.65 3.64
CA VAL A 698 -20.71 10.76 4.21
C VAL A 698 -21.72 11.30 3.20
N THR A 699 -21.25 11.74 2.03
CA THR A 699 -22.09 12.22 0.94
C THR A 699 -22.41 11.10 -0.05
N SER A 700 -23.52 11.25 -0.78
CA SER A 700 -23.89 10.31 -1.83
C SER A 700 -23.36 10.78 -3.18
N GLY A 701 -22.16 10.34 -3.56
CA GLY A 701 -21.59 10.46 -4.91
C GLY A 701 -20.30 11.26 -4.98
N ASN A 702 -19.48 10.97 -5.99
CA ASN A 702 -18.29 11.74 -6.32
C ASN A 702 -18.69 12.95 -7.20
N SER A 703 -18.60 14.16 -6.64
CA SER A 703 -19.06 15.40 -7.27
C SER A 703 -18.28 15.78 -8.54
N PHE A 704 -17.11 15.16 -8.78
CA PHE A 704 -16.20 15.54 -9.87
C PHE A 704 -15.69 14.36 -10.71
N GLY A 705 -15.53 13.16 -10.14
CA GLY A 705 -15.08 11.95 -10.84
C GLY A 705 -13.65 12.03 -11.39
N GLU A 706 -12.84 12.96 -10.87
CA GLU A 706 -11.48 13.20 -11.34
C GLU A 706 -10.47 12.33 -10.58
N TYR A 707 -9.40 11.89 -11.26
CA TYR A 707 -8.30 11.04 -10.74
C TYR A 707 -8.67 9.61 -10.32
N ARG A 708 -9.70 9.42 -9.48
CA ARG A 708 -10.21 8.13 -9.01
C ARG A 708 -11.67 7.96 -9.38
N LYS A 709 -12.13 6.70 -9.36
CA LYS A 709 -13.52 6.32 -9.68
C LYS A 709 -14.35 5.94 -8.46
N ASP A 710 -13.77 6.03 -7.27
CA ASP A 710 -14.46 5.79 -6.01
C ASP A 710 -15.29 7.01 -5.58
N GLY A 711 -15.97 6.90 -4.44
CA GLY A 711 -16.96 7.88 -3.98
C GLY A 711 -16.39 9.24 -3.56
N VAL A 712 -15.08 9.34 -3.36
CA VAL A 712 -14.43 10.51 -2.76
C VAL A 712 -14.43 11.72 -3.70
N ASP A 713 -14.81 12.88 -3.15
CA ASP A 713 -14.74 14.17 -3.81
C ASP A 713 -13.28 14.63 -4.05
N ILE A 714 -12.81 14.49 -5.29
CA ILE A 714 -11.47 14.90 -5.72
C ILE A 714 -11.57 15.94 -6.83
N GLY A 715 -10.87 17.07 -6.69
CA GLY A 715 -10.85 18.13 -7.69
C GLY A 715 -9.44 18.65 -7.98
N ALA A 716 -9.27 19.28 -9.13
CA ALA A 716 -8.01 19.93 -9.49
C ALA A 716 -7.60 21.04 -8.49
N ASN A 717 -6.34 21.06 -8.09
CA ASN A 717 -5.81 22.03 -7.11
C ASN A 717 -5.37 23.38 -7.74
N GLY A 718 -5.43 23.50 -9.06
CA GLY A 718 -5.04 24.69 -9.83
C GLY A 718 -3.56 24.79 -10.21
N ALA A 719 -2.69 23.93 -9.66
CA ALA A 719 -1.25 23.84 -9.96
C ALA A 719 -0.88 22.67 -10.91
N GLY A 720 -1.88 21.95 -11.41
CA GLY A 720 -1.70 20.77 -12.27
C GLY A 720 -1.78 19.43 -11.52
N GLY A 721 -2.12 19.45 -10.23
CA GLY A 721 -2.40 18.26 -9.41
C GLY A 721 -3.87 18.20 -8.95
N TYR A 722 -4.15 17.30 -8.03
CA TYR A 722 -5.47 17.09 -7.43
C TYR A 722 -5.42 17.38 -5.93
N ALA A 723 -6.59 17.49 -5.32
CA ALA A 723 -6.76 17.60 -3.88
C ALA A 723 -8.08 16.94 -3.48
N LEU A 724 -8.16 16.53 -2.22
CA LEU A 724 -9.44 16.19 -1.60
C LEU A 724 -10.25 17.47 -1.40
N THR A 725 -11.48 17.49 -1.90
CA THR A 725 -12.38 18.65 -1.90
C THR A 725 -13.71 18.30 -1.25
N ASP A 726 -14.54 19.31 -0.97
CA ASP A 726 -15.90 19.10 -0.43
C ASP A 726 -15.99 18.26 0.87
N LEU A 727 -14.87 18.12 1.58
CA LEU A 727 -14.70 17.29 2.78
C LEU A 727 -15.72 17.60 3.89
N GLU A 728 -16.45 16.58 4.33
CA GLU A 728 -17.48 16.68 5.35
C GLU A 728 -17.00 16.25 6.74
N ASN A 729 -17.65 16.77 7.78
CA ASN A 729 -17.34 16.36 9.14
C ASN A 729 -17.73 14.90 9.39
N GLY A 730 -16.77 14.08 9.82
CA GLY A 730 -16.93 12.65 10.08
C GLY A 730 -16.23 11.75 9.05
N GLU A 731 -15.77 12.30 7.94
CA GLU A 731 -15.04 11.57 6.90
C GLU A 731 -13.63 11.18 7.35
N TRP A 732 -13.06 10.15 6.69
CA TRP A 732 -11.69 9.75 6.95
C TRP A 732 -11.04 9.03 5.77
N PHE A 733 -9.70 9.06 5.73
CA PHE A 733 -8.87 8.44 4.71
C PHE A 733 -7.71 7.67 5.36
N THR A 734 -7.37 6.49 4.84
CA THR A 734 -6.29 5.64 5.36
C THR A 734 -5.12 5.57 4.39
N TYR A 735 -3.91 5.71 4.91
CA TYR A 735 -2.63 5.65 4.19
C TYR A 735 -1.71 4.65 4.88
N SER A 736 -1.07 3.79 4.12
CA SER A 736 -0.04 2.90 4.63
C SER A 736 1.33 3.59 4.60
N VAL A 737 1.99 3.68 5.75
CA VAL A 737 3.30 4.33 5.91
C VAL A 737 4.33 3.38 6.49
N HIS A 738 5.57 3.48 6.03
CA HIS A 738 6.73 2.89 6.69
C HIS A 738 7.47 3.95 7.49
N VAL A 739 7.57 3.72 8.80
CA VAL A 739 8.40 4.45 9.74
C VAL A 739 9.77 3.75 9.82
N PRO A 740 10.88 4.35 9.34
CA PRO A 740 12.18 3.68 9.39
C PRO A 740 12.75 3.54 10.80
N GLU A 741 12.49 4.51 11.66
CA GLU A 741 13.09 4.62 13.00
C GLU A 741 12.05 5.02 14.04
N THR A 742 12.14 4.45 15.24
CA THR A 742 11.27 4.85 16.35
C THR A 742 11.71 6.22 16.86
N GLY A 743 10.78 7.18 16.97
CA GLY A 743 11.12 8.52 17.44
C GLY A 743 9.96 9.51 17.34
N SER A 744 10.30 10.79 17.50
CA SER A 744 9.39 11.91 17.34
C SER A 744 9.31 12.31 15.87
N TYR A 745 8.09 12.57 15.39
CA TYR A 745 7.81 12.98 14.02
C TYR A 745 6.95 14.24 14.01
N ARG A 746 7.24 15.10 13.04
CA ARG A 746 6.52 16.33 12.75
C ARG A 746 5.55 16.12 11.59
N LEU A 747 4.32 16.58 11.76
CA LEU A 747 3.21 16.47 10.82
C LEU A 747 2.83 17.86 10.30
N HIS A 748 2.80 18.00 8.99
CA HIS A 748 2.26 19.17 8.31
C HIS A 748 1.15 18.77 7.34
N VAL A 749 0.23 19.70 7.12
CA VAL A 749 -0.75 19.60 6.04
C VAL A 749 -0.73 20.84 5.18
N ARG A 750 -0.86 20.64 3.86
CA ARG A 750 -1.12 21.69 2.90
C ARG A 750 -2.60 21.69 2.54
N TYR A 751 -3.27 22.80 2.81
CA TYR A 751 -4.74 22.90 2.73
C TYR A 751 -5.17 24.30 2.28
N ALA A 752 -6.43 24.43 1.84
CA ALA A 752 -7.08 25.70 1.51
C ALA A 752 -8.42 25.81 2.25
N ALA A 753 -8.68 26.95 2.90
CA ALA A 753 -9.87 27.20 3.71
C ALA A 753 -10.35 28.65 3.56
N ALA A 754 -11.63 28.84 3.24
CA ALA A 754 -12.21 30.18 3.09
C ALA A 754 -12.35 30.94 4.42
N ALA A 755 -12.53 30.21 5.52
CA ALA A 755 -12.68 30.75 6.88
C ALA A 755 -12.21 29.71 7.90
N ASP A 756 -12.09 30.12 9.17
CA ASP A 756 -11.89 29.19 10.28
C ASP A 756 -13.10 28.25 10.42
N GLY A 757 -12.86 27.02 10.89
CA GLY A 757 -13.95 26.10 11.27
C GLY A 757 -13.71 24.63 10.94
N GLY A 758 -12.71 24.32 10.11
CA GLY A 758 -12.28 22.93 9.87
C GLY A 758 -11.39 22.40 10.99
N ALA A 759 -11.39 21.09 11.17
CA ALA A 759 -10.45 20.40 12.04
C ALA A 759 -9.93 19.12 11.37
N ILE A 760 -8.75 18.68 11.79
CA ILE A 760 -8.10 17.47 11.28
C ILE A 760 -7.49 16.67 12.44
N ARG A 761 -7.46 15.36 12.30
CA ARG A 761 -6.88 14.46 13.31
C ARG A 761 -6.18 13.27 12.67
N PHE A 762 -5.07 12.85 13.25
CA PHE A 762 -4.29 11.70 12.79
C PHE A 762 -4.34 10.57 13.82
N ALA A 763 -4.47 9.33 13.34
CA ALA A 763 -4.34 8.13 14.14
C ALA A 763 -3.40 7.13 13.45
N PHE A 764 -2.59 6.41 14.23
CA PHE A 764 -1.68 5.37 13.74
C PHE A 764 -2.06 4.03 14.34
N ASN A 765 -2.27 3.02 13.48
CA ASN A 765 -2.77 1.69 13.87
C ASN A 765 -4.02 1.76 14.77
N GLY A 766 -4.92 2.71 14.49
CA GLY A 766 -6.15 2.94 15.25
C GLY A 766 -5.99 3.69 16.56
N THR A 767 -4.77 4.10 16.94
CA THR A 767 -4.51 4.92 18.13
C THR A 767 -4.42 6.40 17.73
N ASP A 768 -5.22 7.24 18.39
CA ASP A 768 -5.21 8.70 18.20
C ASP A 768 -3.83 9.28 18.56
N ALA A 769 -3.28 10.13 17.69
CA ALA A 769 -1.96 10.72 17.83
C ALA A 769 -1.98 12.24 18.07
N THR A 770 -3.02 12.95 17.61
CA THR A 770 -3.04 14.42 17.64
C THR A 770 -4.25 15.02 18.35
N ASN A 771 -5.32 14.26 18.59
CA ASN A 771 -6.68 14.80 18.81
C ASN A 771 -7.14 15.69 17.63
N ASP A 772 -8.33 16.30 17.75
CA ASP A 772 -8.81 17.26 16.76
C ASP A 772 -8.02 18.57 16.83
N VAL A 773 -7.34 18.90 15.74
CA VAL A 773 -6.56 20.13 15.57
C VAL A 773 -7.32 21.08 14.64
N ALA A 774 -7.66 22.27 15.14
CA ALA A 774 -8.39 23.28 14.35
C ALA A 774 -7.49 23.88 13.27
N LEU A 775 -8.01 23.98 12.04
CA LEU A 775 -7.33 24.58 10.90
C LEU A 775 -7.79 26.04 10.71
N PRO A 776 -6.87 27.03 10.78
CA PRO A 776 -7.18 28.43 10.49
C PRO A 776 -7.60 28.70 9.04
N GLY A 777 -8.31 29.81 8.80
CA GLY A 777 -8.63 30.28 7.46
C GLY A 777 -7.36 30.64 6.66
N THR A 778 -7.27 30.16 5.43
CA THR A 778 -6.12 30.47 4.57
C THR A 778 -6.29 31.77 3.78
N GLY A 779 -7.49 32.34 3.77
CA GLY A 779 -7.83 33.58 3.05
C GLY A 779 -8.62 33.34 1.76
N GLY A 780 -8.99 32.10 1.46
CA GLY A 780 -9.86 31.73 0.34
C GLY A 780 -9.82 30.23 0.02
N ALA A 781 -10.88 29.71 -0.60
CA ALA A 781 -11.02 28.29 -0.95
C ALA A 781 -10.00 27.78 -2.00
N SER A 782 -9.25 28.69 -2.64
CA SER A 782 -8.16 28.37 -3.57
C SER A 782 -6.83 28.98 -3.13
N VAL A 783 -6.74 29.47 -1.89
CA VAL A 783 -5.53 30.03 -1.31
C VAL A 783 -4.91 28.96 -0.44
N TRP A 784 -3.82 28.38 -0.88
CA TRP A 784 -3.18 27.27 -0.17
C TRP A 784 -2.14 27.76 0.84
N LYS A 785 -2.05 27.07 1.98
CA LYS A 785 -1.02 27.26 3.02
C LYS A 785 -0.58 25.92 3.58
N THR A 786 0.61 25.87 4.14
CA THR A 786 1.05 24.76 4.99
C THR A 786 0.82 25.10 6.47
N TYR A 787 0.35 24.12 7.24
CA TYR A 787 0.19 24.22 8.69
C TYR A 787 0.81 23.03 9.40
N THR A 788 1.57 23.32 10.46
CA THR A 788 2.14 22.31 11.36
C THR A 788 1.05 21.85 12.33
N VAL A 789 0.65 20.58 12.22
CA VAL A 789 -0.42 19.97 13.03
C VAL A 789 0.12 19.58 14.40
N ASP A 790 1.30 18.95 14.43
CA ASP A 790 1.99 18.50 15.64
C ASP A 790 3.48 18.25 15.30
N ASP A 791 4.40 18.50 16.22
CA ASP A 791 5.85 18.30 16.08
C ASP A 791 6.43 17.24 17.03
N THR A 792 5.57 16.53 17.77
CA THR A 792 5.93 15.61 18.86
C THR A 792 5.39 14.18 18.71
N VAL A 793 4.80 13.84 17.56
CA VAL A 793 4.12 12.56 17.35
C VAL A 793 5.09 11.38 17.48
N GLN A 794 4.84 10.51 18.46
CA GLN A 794 5.68 9.34 18.71
C GLN A 794 5.28 8.17 17.81
N LEU A 795 6.18 7.76 16.92
CA LEU A 795 5.97 6.63 16.01
C LEU A 795 7.00 5.52 16.26
N THR A 796 6.58 4.27 16.06
CA THR A 796 7.46 3.09 16.16
C THR A 796 7.92 2.62 14.78
N ALA A 797 9.17 2.17 14.67
CA ALA A 797 9.68 1.59 13.43
C ALA A 797 8.82 0.41 12.93
N GLY A 798 8.55 0.37 11.62
CA GLY A 798 7.70 -0.64 10.98
C GLY A 798 6.73 -0.05 9.97
N VAL A 799 5.81 -0.87 9.46
CA VAL A 799 4.70 -0.43 8.60
C VAL A 799 3.46 -0.23 9.46
N GLN A 800 2.77 0.89 9.27
CA GLN A 800 1.60 1.30 10.04
C GLN A 800 0.50 1.84 9.14
N ALA A 801 -0.76 1.68 9.56
CA ALA A 801 -1.88 2.37 8.94
C ALA A 801 -2.04 3.75 9.61
N MET A 802 -1.83 4.82 8.85
CA MET A 802 -2.12 6.19 9.24
C MET A 802 -3.52 6.56 8.74
N ARG A 803 -4.43 6.92 9.64
CA ARG A 803 -5.77 7.41 9.30
C ARG A 803 -5.88 8.89 9.59
N VAL A 804 -6.42 9.63 8.65
CA VAL A 804 -6.70 11.06 8.72
C VAL A 804 -8.21 11.24 8.83
N PHE A 805 -8.67 11.92 9.87
CA PHE A 805 -10.08 12.22 10.11
C PHE A 805 -10.36 13.70 9.85
N ILE A 806 -11.50 13.96 9.22
CA ILE A 806 -12.03 15.29 8.95
C ILE A 806 -13.05 15.66 10.02
N GLY A 807 -12.85 16.82 10.65
CA GLY A 807 -13.70 17.31 11.72
C GLY A 807 -14.11 18.78 11.54
N GLY A 808 -14.97 19.26 12.44
CA GLY A 808 -15.39 20.66 12.49
C GLY A 808 -16.61 20.94 11.61
N ALA A 809 -16.63 22.09 10.94
CA ALA A 809 -17.66 22.43 9.97
C ALA A 809 -17.44 21.67 8.65
N SER A 810 -18.50 21.13 8.08
CA SER A 810 -18.50 20.54 6.74
C SER A 810 -18.05 21.52 5.67
N LYS A 811 -17.32 21.01 4.68
CA LYS A 811 -16.77 21.75 3.52
C LYS A 811 -15.89 22.93 3.93
N ALA A 812 -15.29 22.87 5.12
CA ALA A 812 -14.50 23.96 5.65
C ALA A 812 -13.15 24.13 4.95
N PHE A 813 -12.58 23.05 4.41
CA PHE A 813 -11.28 23.08 3.74
C PHE A 813 -11.13 22.00 2.66
N HIS A 814 -10.16 22.23 1.77
CA HIS A 814 -9.62 21.23 0.83
C HIS A 814 -8.24 20.79 1.31
N LEU A 815 -7.88 19.52 1.12
CA LEU A 815 -6.60 18.94 1.55
C LEU A 815 -5.80 18.45 0.35
N ASP A 816 -4.58 18.95 0.20
CA ASP A 816 -3.71 18.68 -0.95
C ASP A 816 -2.58 17.72 -0.57
N ARG A 817 -1.88 17.98 0.54
CA ARG A 817 -0.70 17.18 0.89
C ARG A 817 -0.50 17.00 2.39
N ILE A 818 0.05 15.86 2.76
CA ILE A 818 0.52 15.55 4.12
C ILE A 818 2.04 15.41 4.06
N THR A 819 2.77 16.17 4.87
CA THR A 819 4.23 16.06 4.98
C THR A 819 4.58 15.57 6.37
N ILE A 820 5.39 14.51 6.45
CA ILE A 820 5.84 13.93 7.71
C ILE A 820 7.35 13.86 7.72
N THR A 821 7.99 14.49 8.70
CA THR A 821 9.45 14.49 8.88
C THR A 821 9.83 13.95 10.24
N GLN A 822 10.97 13.29 10.34
CA GLN A 822 11.51 12.88 11.65
C GLN A 822 12.08 14.11 12.34
N VAL A 823 11.86 14.24 13.64
CA VAL A 823 12.53 15.25 14.46
C VAL A 823 13.81 14.62 15.01
N PRO A 824 15.00 15.10 14.61
CA PRO A 824 16.26 14.55 15.10
C PRO A 824 16.36 14.68 16.63
N PRO A 825 16.82 13.65 17.37
CA PRO A 825 16.97 13.73 18.81
C PRO A 825 18.04 14.77 19.17
N SER A 826 17.66 15.86 19.84
CA SER A 826 18.58 16.95 20.19
C SER A 826 19.83 16.50 20.95
N ALA A 827 19.70 15.44 21.76
CA ALA A 827 20.79 14.84 22.54
C ALA A 827 21.92 14.25 21.69
N ASP A 828 21.72 14.04 20.39
CA ASP A 828 22.72 13.46 19.49
C ASP A 828 23.58 14.54 18.78
N TYR A 829 23.25 15.83 18.92
CA TYR A 829 23.86 16.94 18.18
C TYR A 829 24.37 18.05 19.11
N THR A 830 25.30 18.89 18.61
CA THR A 830 25.75 20.04 19.39
C THR A 830 24.61 21.03 19.60
N GLN A 831 24.49 21.62 20.79
CA GLN A 831 23.41 22.55 21.13
C GLN A 831 23.34 23.73 20.14
N GLY A 832 24.49 24.23 19.68
CA GLY A 832 24.55 25.35 18.75
C GLY A 832 24.08 25.00 17.34
N SER A 833 24.45 23.82 16.82
CA SER A 833 23.96 23.38 15.50
C SER A 833 22.47 23.05 15.54
N TYR A 834 21.99 22.45 16.64
CA TYR A 834 20.57 22.16 16.82
C TYR A 834 19.72 23.43 16.92
N TYR A 835 20.19 24.46 17.63
CA TYR A 835 19.52 25.76 17.67
C TYR A 835 19.41 26.41 16.28
N LEU A 836 20.47 26.33 15.47
CA LEU A 836 20.45 26.85 14.10
C LEU A 836 19.54 26.03 13.18
N TYR A 837 19.51 24.71 13.35
CA TYR A 837 18.58 23.81 12.66
C TYR A 837 17.12 24.20 12.95
N GLU A 838 16.74 24.31 14.23
CA GLU A 838 15.38 24.70 14.62
C GLU A 838 15.02 26.08 14.06
N LYS A 839 15.93 27.06 14.09
CA LYS A 839 15.69 28.37 13.46
C LYS A 839 15.48 28.29 11.95
N GLU A 840 16.22 27.43 11.25
CA GLU A 840 16.04 27.26 9.80
C GLU A 840 14.75 26.51 9.49
N VAL A 841 14.36 25.51 10.29
CA VAL A 841 13.06 24.86 10.20
C VAL A 841 11.94 25.87 10.44
N GLU A 842 12.00 26.67 11.50
CA GLU A 842 11.04 27.76 11.77
C GLU A 842 10.93 28.73 10.59
N ARG A 843 12.06 29.08 9.95
CA ARG A 843 12.09 29.95 8.76
C ARG A 843 11.39 29.28 7.56
N ILE A 844 11.69 28.01 7.30
CA ILE A 844 11.08 27.23 6.21
C ILE A 844 9.57 27.09 6.44
N GLU A 845 9.15 26.78 7.66
CA GLU A 845 7.73 26.66 8.03
C GLU A 845 7.01 28.00 7.93
N ALA A 846 7.63 29.09 8.38
CA ALA A 846 7.08 30.44 8.23
C ALA A 846 6.95 30.85 6.76
N GLU A 847 7.86 30.42 5.89
CA GLU A 847 7.75 30.60 4.43
C GLU A 847 6.60 29.75 3.85
N ALA A 848 6.51 28.47 4.22
CA ALA A 848 5.47 27.55 3.76
C ALA A 848 4.05 27.92 4.25
N ALA A 849 3.95 28.63 5.37
CA ALA A 849 2.69 29.13 5.93
C ALA A 849 2.16 30.40 5.23
N GLN A 850 2.96 31.04 4.37
CA GLN A 850 2.53 32.21 3.60
C GLN A 850 1.48 31.83 2.55
N ALA A 851 0.47 32.69 2.41
CA ALA A 851 -0.65 32.46 1.50
C ALA A 851 -0.17 32.36 0.03
N GLY A 852 -0.45 31.22 -0.60
CA GLY A 852 -0.10 30.96 -2.00
C GLY A 852 1.36 30.55 -2.22
N THR A 853 2.17 30.45 -1.16
CA THR A 853 3.53 29.92 -1.26
C THR A 853 3.48 28.40 -1.34
N GLU A 854 4.19 27.83 -2.32
CA GLU A 854 4.34 26.40 -2.47
C GLU A 854 5.80 25.99 -2.37
N ILE A 855 6.10 25.20 -1.34
CA ILE A 855 7.33 24.42 -1.27
C ILE A 855 6.96 23.01 -1.74
N THR A 856 7.33 22.65 -2.97
CA THR A 856 6.91 21.39 -3.60
C THR A 856 7.38 20.15 -2.83
N ASP A 857 8.56 20.22 -2.19
CA ASP A 857 9.11 19.15 -1.37
C ASP A 857 9.58 19.69 -0.02
N LEU A 858 8.62 19.91 0.88
CA LEU A 858 8.89 20.43 2.22
C LEU A 858 9.76 19.46 3.03
N ALA A 859 9.55 18.15 2.89
CA ALA A 859 10.39 17.14 3.53
C ALA A 859 11.87 17.28 3.13
N ALA A 860 12.16 17.50 1.84
CA ALA A 860 13.53 17.69 1.36
C ALA A 860 14.15 19.02 1.82
N GLU A 861 13.38 20.11 1.91
CA GLU A 861 13.89 21.36 2.48
C GLU A 861 14.25 21.22 3.96
N ILE A 862 13.40 20.56 4.76
CA ILE A 862 13.72 20.26 6.17
C ILE A 862 14.94 19.34 6.27
N ALA A 863 15.06 18.34 5.39
CA ALA A 863 16.22 17.46 5.36
C ALA A 863 17.53 18.20 5.01
N LYS A 864 17.48 19.30 4.24
CA LYS A 864 18.67 20.15 4.01
C LYS A 864 19.09 20.89 5.27
N ALA A 865 18.13 21.36 6.08
CA ALA A 865 18.43 21.95 7.38
C ALA A 865 19.05 20.90 8.32
N GLU A 866 18.50 19.67 8.33
CA GLU A 866 19.04 18.56 9.12
C GLU A 866 20.48 18.21 8.73
N ALA A 867 20.83 18.29 7.44
CA ALA A 867 22.19 18.04 6.96
C ALA A 867 23.24 19.05 7.49
N ALA A 868 22.80 20.20 8.04
CA ALA A 868 23.67 21.17 8.70
C ALA A 868 23.90 20.88 10.19
N LEU A 869 23.16 19.93 10.77
CA LEU A 869 23.40 19.49 12.13
C LEU A 869 24.82 18.95 12.27
N VAL A 870 25.47 19.34 13.37
CA VAL A 870 26.79 18.83 13.73
C VAL A 870 26.53 17.76 14.79
N PRO A 871 26.67 16.46 14.45
CA PRO A 871 26.56 15.42 15.46
C PRO A 871 27.50 15.75 16.61
N LEU A 872 27.18 15.33 17.82
CA LEU A 872 28.18 15.21 18.87
C LEU A 872 29.14 14.10 18.41
N VAL A 873 30.03 14.45 17.49
CA VAL A 873 30.94 13.53 16.82
C VAL A 873 31.76 12.90 17.91
N ASP A 874 31.43 11.67 18.27
CA ASP A 874 32.33 10.58 18.59
C ASP A 874 33.79 11.00 18.84
N LEU A 875 34.02 11.75 19.93
CA LEU A 875 35.36 12.07 20.42
C LEU A 875 35.91 10.83 21.14
N LYS A 876 36.01 9.75 20.37
CA LYS A 876 36.54 8.47 20.79
C LYS A 876 37.93 8.73 21.35
N VAL A 877 38.11 8.31 22.60
CA VAL A 877 39.41 8.34 23.25
C VAL A 877 40.35 7.51 22.38
N GLN A 878 41.43 8.11 21.90
CA GLN A 878 42.38 7.44 21.03
C GLN A 878 43.20 6.48 21.89
N ILE A 879 42.92 5.18 21.76
CA ILE A 879 43.57 4.12 22.51
C ILE A 879 44.55 3.42 21.58
N ALA A 880 45.83 3.49 21.91
CA ALA A 880 46.88 2.73 21.22
C ALA A 880 47.20 1.45 22.00
N GLN A 881 47.73 0.43 21.33
CA GLN A 881 48.11 -0.83 21.97
C GLN A 881 49.07 -0.65 23.15
N SER A 882 49.94 0.36 23.12
CA SER A 882 50.85 0.69 24.22
C SER A 882 50.16 1.19 25.48
N MET A 883 48.90 1.61 25.40
CA MET A 883 48.10 2.13 26.52
C MET A 883 47.34 1.02 27.25
N VAL A 884 47.22 -0.17 26.66
CA VAL A 884 46.28 -1.21 27.11
C VAL A 884 47.01 -2.37 27.78
N ALA A 885 46.44 -2.87 28.87
CA ALA A 885 46.83 -4.13 29.47
C ALA A 885 45.64 -4.87 30.07
N ALA A 886 45.63 -6.19 29.95
CA ALA A 886 44.77 -7.06 30.73
C ALA A 886 45.40 -7.42 32.08
N SER A 887 44.59 -7.93 33.02
CA SER A 887 45.03 -8.37 34.35
C SER A 887 46.01 -9.55 34.32
N SER A 888 46.03 -10.31 33.22
CA SER A 888 46.95 -11.41 32.99
C SER A 888 47.25 -11.62 31.50
N ILE A 889 48.23 -12.47 31.20
CA ILE A 889 48.36 -13.13 29.89
C ILE A 889 47.07 -13.88 29.52
N SER A 890 46.88 -14.20 28.23
CA SER A 890 45.73 -15.00 27.81
C SER A 890 45.75 -16.39 28.45
N TRP A 891 44.57 -16.98 28.67
CA TRP A 891 44.45 -18.31 29.28
C TRP A 891 45.26 -19.39 28.54
N ASP A 892 45.36 -19.28 27.21
CA ASP A 892 46.10 -20.19 26.33
C ASP A 892 47.60 -19.86 26.24
N ASN A 893 48.08 -18.86 26.99
CA ASN A 893 49.45 -18.35 27.01
C ASN A 893 49.99 -17.81 25.68
N LYS A 894 49.13 -17.57 24.67
CA LYS A 894 49.59 -17.05 23.37
C LYS A 894 49.85 -15.55 23.37
N PHE A 895 49.12 -14.81 24.20
CA PHE A 895 49.19 -13.35 24.24
C PHE A 895 49.70 -12.89 25.60
N ASN A 896 50.69 -12.01 25.60
CA ASN A 896 51.07 -11.30 26.83
C ASN A 896 49.92 -10.37 27.28
N ALA A 897 50.03 -9.78 28.48
CA ALA A 897 48.95 -8.98 29.05
C ALA A 897 48.52 -7.78 28.16
N ALA A 898 49.46 -7.11 27.49
CA ALA A 898 49.15 -6.01 26.58
C ALA A 898 48.43 -6.49 25.32
N GLN A 899 48.94 -7.56 24.70
CA GLN A 899 48.31 -8.19 23.53
C GLN A 899 46.93 -8.76 23.84
N ASN A 900 46.73 -9.34 25.03
CA ASN A 900 45.45 -9.87 25.47
C ASN A 900 44.43 -8.75 25.69
N GLY A 901 44.83 -7.65 26.33
CA GLY A 901 43.96 -6.50 26.56
C GLY A 901 43.60 -5.74 25.28
N TRP A 902 44.53 -5.63 24.33
CA TRP A 902 44.32 -4.94 23.05
C TRP A 902 43.17 -5.50 22.22
N ARG A 903 42.85 -6.78 22.39
CA ARG A 903 41.71 -7.48 21.74
C ARG A 903 40.33 -6.96 22.15
N ALA A 904 40.25 -6.02 23.08
CA ALA A 904 39.00 -5.29 23.36
C ALA A 904 38.95 -3.92 22.64
N PHE A 905 39.97 -3.55 21.87
CA PHE A 905 40.09 -2.23 21.23
C PHE A 905 40.69 -2.30 19.81
N ASP A 906 40.77 -3.49 19.21
CA ASP A 906 41.46 -3.70 17.93
C ASP A 906 40.54 -3.51 16.71
N GLY A 907 39.28 -3.16 16.94
CA GLY A 907 38.25 -2.95 15.94
C GLY A 907 37.64 -4.25 15.40
N ASP A 908 38.03 -5.42 15.93
CA ASP A 908 37.52 -6.72 15.51
C ASP A 908 36.65 -7.37 16.59
N THR A 909 35.34 -7.21 16.44
CA THR A 909 34.31 -7.82 17.32
C THR A 909 34.35 -9.36 17.41
N ALA A 910 35.13 -10.03 16.55
CA ALA A 910 35.35 -11.48 16.61
C ALA A 910 36.49 -11.87 17.56
N THR A 911 37.31 -10.92 18.00
CA THR A 911 38.35 -11.15 19.00
C THR A 911 37.89 -10.71 20.39
N SER A 912 38.57 -11.18 21.43
CA SER A 912 38.27 -10.80 22.82
C SER A 912 39.48 -11.07 23.72
N PRO A 913 39.64 -10.31 24.82
CA PRO A 913 40.49 -10.71 25.93
C PRO A 913 39.93 -11.96 26.61
N ASP A 914 40.83 -12.75 27.17
CA ASP A 914 40.46 -13.95 27.93
C ASP A 914 41.52 -14.25 29.00
N THR A 915 41.33 -13.64 30.17
CA THR A 915 42.32 -13.66 31.27
C THR A 915 42.37 -15.02 31.98
N LYS A 916 43.44 -15.30 32.72
CA LYS A 916 43.59 -16.53 33.53
C LYS A 916 42.72 -16.55 34.78
N THR A 917 42.40 -15.38 35.31
CA THR A 917 41.57 -15.24 36.51
C THR A 917 40.15 -14.86 36.11
N GLY A 918 39.19 -15.41 36.84
CA GLY A 918 37.78 -15.10 36.67
C GLY A 918 37.45 -13.63 36.88
N ASP A 919 38.07 -13.01 37.89
CA ASP A 919 37.96 -11.56 38.16
C ASP A 919 38.95 -10.77 37.30
N GLY A 920 38.78 -10.87 35.98
CA GLY A 920 39.63 -10.25 34.98
C GLY A 920 39.37 -8.75 34.79
N TRP A 921 40.35 -8.02 34.28
CA TRP A 921 40.15 -6.66 33.78
C TRP A 921 40.97 -6.36 32.54
N VAL A 922 40.49 -5.41 31.75
CA VAL A 922 41.28 -4.65 30.77
C VAL A 922 41.33 -3.19 31.19
N ARG A 923 42.52 -2.61 31.20
CA ARG A 923 42.76 -1.22 31.59
C ARG A 923 43.49 -0.47 30.48
N VAL A 924 43.09 0.78 30.31
CA VAL A 924 43.74 1.79 29.49
C VAL A 924 44.45 2.80 30.41
N ASP A 925 45.72 3.09 30.17
CA ASP A 925 46.45 4.23 30.75
C ASP A 925 46.63 5.31 29.69
N LEU A 926 45.94 6.44 29.83
CA LEU A 926 46.01 7.56 28.88
C LEU A 926 47.30 8.36 28.99
N GLY A 927 48.08 8.16 30.05
CA GLY A 927 49.31 8.90 30.34
C GLY A 927 49.10 10.12 31.22
N ALA A 928 50.18 10.60 31.83
CA ALA A 928 50.14 11.78 32.69
C ALA A 928 49.72 13.02 31.89
N GLY A 929 48.79 13.81 32.42
CA GLY A 929 48.25 15.00 31.76
C GLY A 929 47.14 14.74 30.74
N ASN A 930 46.78 13.48 30.48
CA ASN A 930 45.81 13.11 29.44
C ASN A 930 44.49 12.57 30.00
N ALA A 931 44.18 12.82 31.28
CA ALA A 931 42.93 12.36 31.89
C ALA A 931 41.70 12.87 31.11
N GLN A 932 40.71 12.01 30.91
CA GLN A 932 39.49 12.35 30.16
C GLN A 932 38.25 12.12 31.03
N ALA A 933 37.34 13.09 31.05
CA ALA A 933 35.97 12.84 31.49
C ALA A 933 35.28 12.02 30.40
N ILE A 934 34.41 11.07 30.75
CA ILE A 934 33.80 10.14 29.80
C ILE A 934 32.30 10.41 29.75
N ALA A 935 31.75 10.60 28.55
CA ALA A 935 30.32 10.83 28.31
C ALA A 935 29.57 9.55 27.94
N LYS A 936 30.26 8.61 27.29
CA LYS A 936 29.66 7.42 26.68
C LYS A 936 30.68 6.30 26.61
N VAL A 937 30.20 5.08 26.79
CA VAL A 937 30.93 3.85 26.46
C VAL A 937 30.07 3.02 25.50
N ARG A 938 30.68 2.52 24.42
CA ARG A 938 30.09 1.48 23.58
C ARG A 938 30.80 0.17 23.84
N PHE A 939 30.04 -0.91 23.86
CA PHE A 939 30.59 -2.23 24.12
C PHE A 939 29.86 -3.29 23.29
N TYR A 940 30.62 -4.29 22.88
CA TYR A 940 30.16 -5.45 22.12
C TYR A 940 30.47 -6.72 22.91
N PRO A 941 29.49 -7.60 23.18
CA PRO A 941 29.75 -8.83 23.92
C PRO A 941 30.51 -9.85 23.07
N ARG A 942 31.31 -10.72 23.70
CA ARG A 942 32.04 -11.76 22.98
C ARG A 942 31.11 -12.77 22.32
N THR A 943 31.45 -13.12 21.09
CA THR A 943 30.80 -14.22 20.36
C THR A 943 30.84 -15.53 21.14
N GLY A 944 29.65 -16.12 21.38
CA GLY A 944 29.47 -17.39 22.08
C GLY A 944 29.40 -17.32 23.61
N ASN A 945 29.57 -16.15 24.23
CA ASN A 945 29.48 -15.99 25.70
C ASN A 945 28.83 -14.65 26.10
N VAL A 946 27.71 -14.32 25.44
CA VAL A 946 27.04 -13.01 25.53
C VAL A 946 26.72 -12.62 26.97
N ASP A 947 26.13 -13.55 27.74
CA ASP A 947 25.66 -13.28 29.11
C ASP A 947 26.78 -12.96 30.10
N ARG A 948 28.05 -13.32 29.80
CA ARG A 948 29.19 -13.10 30.71
C ARG A 948 29.58 -11.63 30.86
N MET A 949 29.08 -10.77 29.98
CA MET A 949 29.29 -9.32 30.07
C MET A 949 28.33 -8.67 31.08
N ASN A 950 27.22 -9.33 31.44
CA ASN A 950 26.32 -8.83 32.49
C ASN A 950 27.02 -8.85 33.86
N GLY A 951 26.90 -7.76 34.61
CA GLY A 951 27.59 -7.52 35.88
C GLY A 951 28.99 -6.93 35.74
N ALA A 952 29.50 -6.74 34.52
CA ALA A 952 30.79 -6.09 34.32
C ALA A 952 30.72 -4.58 34.65
N LEU A 953 31.84 -4.05 35.14
CA LEU A 953 31.98 -2.68 35.61
C LEU A 953 32.87 -1.87 34.67
N ILE A 954 32.39 -0.70 34.30
CA ILE A 954 33.21 0.36 33.69
C ILE A 954 33.65 1.30 34.79
N GLN A 955 34.96 1.54 34.88
CA GLN A 955 35.56 2.23 36.03
C GLN A 955 36.62 3.26 35.60
N GLY A 956 36.82 4.28 36.44
CA GLY A 956 37.82 5.32 36.27
C GLY A 956 38.76 5.42 37.48
N SER A 957 40.03 5.79 37.27
CA SER A 957 41.01 6.08 38.31
C SER A 957 42.03 7.13 37.87
N ASN A 958 42.61 7.88 38.82
CA ASN A 958 43.69 8.83 38.56
C ASN A 958 45.06 8.39 39.12
N ASP A 959 45.10 7.37 39.97
CA ASP A 959 46.32 6.78 40.53
C ASP A 959 46.61 5.36 40.02
N GLY A 960 45.67 4.78 39.26
CA GLY A 960 45.80 3.45 38.69
C GLY A 960 45.60 2.31 39.69
N THR A 961 45.22 2.61 40.93
CA THR A 961 44.99 1.63 42.01
C THR A 961 43.59 1.75 42.61
N ASN A 962 43.11 2.98 42.87
CA ASN A 962 41.78 3.25 43.41
C ASN A 962 40.82 3.57 42.27
N PHE A 963 39.91 2.64 41.97
CA PHE A 963 38.94 2.75 40.87
C PHE A 963 37.53 3.03 41.39
N VAL A 964 36.86 3.99 40.76
CA VAL A 964 35.45 4.32 40.97
C VAL A 964 34.62 3.71 39.84
N THR A 965 33.51 3.07 40.18
CA THR A 965 32.57 2.54 39.17
C THR A 965 31.77 3.66 38.53
N LEU A 966 31.85 3.75 37.21
CA LEU A 966 31.15 4.71 36.37
C LEU A 966 29.86 4.13 35.79
N HIS A 967 29.85 2.83 35.49
CA HIS A 967 28.66 2.13 34.99
C HIS A 967 28.73 0.63 35.30
N THR A 968 27.57 -0.01 35.47
CA THR A 968 27.43 -1.48 35.62
C THR A 968 26.61 -1.99 34.45
N ILE A 969 27.20 -2.87 33.64
CA ILE A 969 26.57 -3.44 32.45
C ILE A 969 25.53 -4.49 32.85
N ASN A 970 24.31 -4.37 32.33
CA ASN A 970 23.21 -5.31 32.54
C ASN A 970 22.36 -5.43 31.25
N GLY A 971 21.53 -6.46 31.16
CA GLY A 971 20.55 -6.63 30.07
C GLY A 971 21.15 -7.00 28.71
N VAL A 972 22.41 -7.44 28.66
CA VAL A 972 23.07 -7.92 27.45
C VAL A 972 22.64 -9.35 27.17
N ASN A 973 21.86 -9.57 26.11
CA ASN A 973 21.26 -10.87 25.77
C ASN A 973 21.46 -11.28 24.30
N GLU A 974 21.95 -10.38 23.46
CA GLU A 974 22.23 -10.61 22.03
C GLU A 974 23.56 -10.01 21.57
N LEU A 975 24.12 -10.54 20.47
CA LEU A 975 25.36 -10.05 19.84
C LEU A 975 25.07 -8.80 19.00
N LYS A 976 25.11 -7.64 19.64
CA LYS A 976 25.05 -6.32 19.00
C LYS A 976 25.90 -5.31 19.75
N TRP A 977 26.04 -4.11 19.20
CA TRP A 977 26.57 -2.98 19.93
C TRP A 977 25.57 -2.47 20.96
N TYR A 978 26.05 -2.26 22.18
CA TYR A 978 25.33 -1.57 23.25
C TYR A 978 26.01 -0.24 23.54
N THR A 979 25.21 0.71 24.00
CA THR A 979 25.67 2.03 24.40
C THR A 979 25.22 2.28 25.83
N ALA A 980 26.15 2.73 26.67
CA ALA A 980 25.83 3.27 27.98
C ALA A 980 26.33 4.71 28.08
N LEU A 981 25.45 5.60 28.51
CA LEU A 981 25.82 6.97 28.87
C LEU A 981 26.52 6.95 30.23
N ILE A 982 27.65 7.62 30.31
CA ILE A 982 28.42 7.82 31.54
C ILE A 982 28.39 9.31 31.82
N ASN A 983 27.63 9.74 32.83
CA ASN A 983 27.52 11.16 33.15
C ASN A 983 28.48 11.53 34.29
N THR A 984 29.79 11.58 34.00
CA THR A 984 30.82 12.02 34.95
C THR A 984 31.57 13.24 34.44
N ASP A 985 31.67 14.29 35.26
CA ASP A 985 32.54 15.44 35.02
C ASP A 985 33.99 15.18 35.48
N THR A 986 34.20 14.12 36.26
CA THR A 986 35.53 13.75 36.73
C THR A 986 36.34 13.15 35.58
N ALA A 987 37.46 13.77 35.26
CA ALA A 987 38.43 13.24 34.31
C ALA A 987 39.28 12.13 34.94
N TYR A 988 39.43 11.01 34.23
CA TYR A 988 40.20 9.85 34.66
C TYR A 988 41.36 9.56 33.69
N ARG A 989 42.56 9.37 34.24
CA ARG A 989 43.73 8.89 33.49
C ARG A 989 43.63 7.41 33.13
N TYR A 990 43.10 6.61 34.04
CA TYR A 990 42.96 5.17 33.88
C TYR A 990 41.50 4.80 33.70
N LEU A 991 41.19 4.12 32.59
CA LEU A 991 39.85 3.57 32.33
C LEU A 991 39.93 2.05 32.40
N ARG A 992 38.96 1.40 33.04
CA ARG A 992 39.00 -0.04 33.27
C ARG A 992 37.65 -0.70 33.02
N TYR A 993 37.66 -1.73 32.19
CA TYR A 993 36.62 -2.75 32.13
C TYR A 993 37.00 -3.88 33.09
N TYR A 994 36.19 -4.07 34.14
CA TYR A 994 36.42 -5.07 35.18
C TYR A 994 35.25 -6.04 35.24
N THR A 995 35.52 -7.33 35.21
CA THR A 995 34.49 -8.36 35.23
C THR A 995 34.57 -9.13 36.54
N PRO A 996 33.70 -8.89 37.53
CA PRO A 996 33.60 -9.76 38.69
C PRO A 996 32.95 -11.09 38.32
N ASN A 997 33.07 -12.11 39.19
CA ASN A 997 32.32 -13.37 39.12
C ASN A 997 32.61 -14.25 37.89
N ASN A 998 33.88 -14.58 37.64
CA ASN A 998 34.27 -15.46 36.52
C ASN A 998 33.94 -14.91 35.12
N GLY A 999 34.08 -13.59 34.94
CA GLY A 999 33.89 -12.93 33.65
C GLY A 999 35.14 -12.83 32.76
N PHE A 1000 36.35 -13.11 33.25
CA PHE A 1000 37.60 -13.25 32.47
C PHE A 1000 37.97 -12.09 31.53
N ALA A 1001 37.56 -10.86 31.86
CA ALA A 1001 37.73 -9.66 31.03
C ALA A 1001 37.11 -9.79 29.61
N ASN A 1002 36.06 -10.59 29.52
CA ASN A 1002 35.45 -11.07 28.29
C ASN A 1002 34.58 -9.99 27.63
N ALA A 1003 35.18 -9.24 26.71
CA ALA A 1003 34.54 -8.23 25.87
C ALA A 1003 34.95 -8.43 24.41
N GLY A 1004 33.99 -8.36 23.49
CA GLY A 1004 34.25 -8.45 22.05
C GLY A 1004 34.88 -7.18 21.50
N GLU A 1005 34.42 -6.00 21.95
CA GLU A 1005 35.03 -4.71 21.63
C GLU A 1005 34.53 -3.65 22.62
N LEU A 1006 35.32 -2.60 22.86
CA LEU A 1006 35.02 -1.47 23.74
C LEU A 1006 35.43 -0.14 23.08
N GLU A 1007 34.61 0.90 23.25
CA GLU A 1007 34.91 2.26 22.82
C GLU A 1007 34.56 3.25 23.94
N PHE A 1008 35.50 4.13 24.30
CA PHE A 1008 35.28 5.22 25.25
C PHE A 1008 35.18 6.55 24.52
N TYR A 1009 34.27 7.42 24.95
CA TYR A 1009 34.04 8.73 24.35
C TYR A 1009 34.16 9.81 25.40
N LYS A 1010 34.99 10.82 25.13
CA LYS A 1010 35.25 11.90 26.10
C LYS A 1010 34.04 12.85 26.21
N LYS A 1011 33.80 13.37 27.42
CA LYS A 1011 32.86 14.46 27.71
C LYS A 1011 33.56 15.78 27.42
N VAL A 1012 33.01 16.58 26.51
CA VAL A 1012 33.42 17.96 26.25
C VAL A 1012 32.25 18.84 26.62
N ASN A 1013 32.50 19.92 27.36
CA ASN A 1013 31.46 20.90 27.63
C ASN A 1013 31.13 21.61 26.33
N ASP A 1014 29.89 21.48 25.87
CA ASP A 1014 29.41 22.01 24.62
C ASP A 1014 29.19 23.52 24.77
N LYS A 1015 30.09 24.30 24.16
CA LYS A 1015 30.03 25.77 24.13
C LYS A 1015 29.43 26.31 22.83
N THR A 1016 29.01 25.44 21.91
CA THR A 1016 28.64 25.84 20.55
C THR A 1016 27.43 26.76 20.54
N LEU A 1017 26.43 26.53 21.39
CA LEU A 1017 25.27 27.42 21.49
C LEU A 1017 25.66 28.78 22.08
N LEU A 1018 26.46 28.80 23.14
CA LEU A 1018 26.97 30.04 23.72
C LEU A 1018 27.76 30.86 22.70
N GLU A 1019 28.55 30.21 21.84
CA GLU A 1019 29.25 30.85 20.74
C GLU A 1019 28.29 31.49 19.71
N VAL A 1020 27.30 30.72 19.26
CA VAL A 1020 26.28 31.20 18.32
C VAL A 1020 25.55 32.43 18.89
N LEU A 1021 25.11 32.35 20.16
CA LEU A 1021 24.39 33.45 20.80
C LEU A 1021 25.27 34.68 21.02
N LEU A 1022 26.57 34.51 21.32
CA LEU A 1022 27.51 35.63 21.41
C LEU A 1022 27.66 36.33 20.06
N GLN A 1023 27.66 35.59 18.96
CA GLN A 1023 27.69 36.15 17.60
C GLN A 1023 26.37 36.88 17.27
N GLU A 1024 25.22 36.28 17.58
CA GLU A 1024 23.90 36.91 17.39
C GLU A 1024 23.76 38.19 18.20
N ALA A 1025 24.17 38.17 19.47
CA ALA A 1025 24.13 39.34 20.34
C ALA A 1025 25.07 40.46 19.87
N ALA A 1026 26.24 40.11 19.32
CA ALA A 1026 27.14 41.09 18.71
C ALA A 1026 26.59 41.70 17.42
N ALA A 1027 25.75 40.97 16.68
CA ALA A 1027 25.11 41.43 15.46
C ALA A 1027 23.78 42.19 15.71
N ALA A 1028 23.29 42.22 16.96
CA ALA A 1028 22.03 42.85 17.29
C ALA A 1028 22.06 44.37 17.05
N ASP A 1029 21.07 44.87 16.32
CA ASP A 1029 20.88 46.29 16.05
C ASP A 1029 20.29 46.99 17.28
N THR A 1030 21.16 47.50 18.16
CA THR A 1030 20.75 48.06 19.46
C THR A 1030 20.22 49.50 19.40
N ASP A 1031 20.31 50.17 18.26
CA ASP A 1031 20.03 51.61 18.10
C ASP A 1031 18.56 52.00 18.35
N PHE A 1032 17.67 51.01 18.44
CA PHE A 1032 16.22 51.20 18.48
C PHE A 1032 15.56 50.64 19.74
N TYR A 1033 16.33 50.21 20.73
CA TYR A 1033 15.81 49.62 21.97
C TYR A 1033 16.02 50.49 23.19
N SER A 1034 15.26 50.21 24.25
CA SER A 1034 15.40 50.91 25.52
C SER A 1034 16.82 50.79 26.07
N GLN A 1035 17.32 51.86 26.68
CA GLN A 1035 18.63 51.84 27.32
C GLN A 1035 18.75 50.72 28.37
N ALA A 1036 17.64 50.36 29.03
CA ALA A 1036 17.58 49.28 30.01
C ALA A 1036 17.76 47.89 29.38
N SER A 1037 17.08 47.59 28.26
CA SER A 1037 17.22 46.30 27.57
C SER A 1037 18.57 46.16 26.87
N VAL A 1038 19.12 47.24 26.30
CA VAL A 1038 20.48 47.26 25.75
C VAL A 1038 21.52 47.04 26.86
N ALA A 1039 21.38 47.68 28.02
CA ALA A 1039 22.27 47.48 29.16
C ALA A 1039 22.20 46.04 29.70
N ALA A 1040 21.00 45.45 29.77
CA ALA A 1040 20.81 44.06 30.17
C ALA A 1040 21.50 43.09 29.19
N LEU A 1041 21.34 43.29 27.88
CA LEU A 1041 22.03 42.51 26.86
C LEU A 1041 23.56 42.63 26.98
N GLN A 1042 24.08 43.85 27.12
CA GLN A 1042 25.53 44.07 27.27
C GLN A 1042 26.11 43.40 28.52
N ALA A 1043 25.36 43.41 29.63
CA ALA A 1043 25.74 42.73 30.86
C ALA A 1043 25.81 41.22 30.66
N GLU A 1044 24.78 40.61 30.08
CA GLU A 1044 24.76 39.17 29.83
C GLU A 1044 25.75 38.73 28.75
N MET A 1045 25.98 39.54 27.71
CA MET A 1045 27.06 39.30 26.74
C MET A 1045 28.44 39.26 27.41
N SER A 1046 28.69 40.17 28.36
CA SER A 1046 29.96 40.22 29.10
C SER A 1046 30.14 38.98 29.99
N ASN A 1047 29.07 38.56 30.67
CA ASN A 1047 29.03 37.34 31.48
C ASN A 1047 29.27 36.09 30.62
N ALA A 1048 28.50 35.94 29.54
CA ALA A 1048 28.63 34.85 28.57
C ALA A 1048 30.04 34.77 27.97
N ARG A 1049 30.66 35.91 27.64
CA ARG A 1049 32.04 35.95 27.13
C ARG A 1049 33.04 35.42 28.14
N SER A 1050 32.90 35.80 29.41
CA SER A 1050 33.75 35.29 30.50
C SER A 1050 33.65 33.77 30.64
N VAL A 1051 32.42 33.23 30.58
CA VAL A 1051 32.18 31.78 30.65
C VAL A 1051 32.72 31.06 29.40
N TYR A 1052 32.55 31.64 28.21
CA TYR A 1052 33.06 31.08 26.96
C TYR A 1052 34.60 31.01 26.93
N ASP A 1053 35.29 32.09 27.30
CA ASP A 1053 36.76 32.16 27.26
C ASP A 1053 37.44 31.33 28.36
N ASN A 1054 36.74 30.99 29.46
CA ASN A 1054 37.26 30.12 30.51
C ASN A 1054 37.29 28.64 30.05
N ALA A 1055 38.49 28.09 29.88
CA ALA A 1055 38.70 26.70 29.49
C ALA A 1055 38.14 25.65 30.47
N TYR A 1056 37.83 26.04 31.71
CA TYR A 1056 37.37 25.15 32.78
C TYR A 1056 35.89 25.30 33.16
N SER A 1057 35.12 26.14 32.45
CA SER A 1057 33.68 26.29 32.71
C SER A 1057 32.98 24.95 32.60
N THR A 1058 32.18 24.60 33.62
CA THR A 1058 31.33 23.41 33.66
C THR A 1058 30.16 23.54 32.68
N GLN A 1059 29.53 22.41 32.31
CA GLN A 1059 28.35 22.46 31.44
C GLN A 1059 27.21 23.26 32.08
N GLU A 1060 27.02 23.15 33.39
CA GLU A 1060 25.99 23.92 34.11
C GLU A 1060 26.23 25.43 34.02
N GLU A 1061 27.48 25.88 34.17
CA GLU A 1061 27.85 27.30 34.00
C GLU A 1061 27.62 27.77 32.55
N ILE A 1062 27.93 26.92 31.56
CA ILE A 1062 27.74 27.22 30.14
C ILE A 1062 26.25 27.28 29.79
N ASP A 1063 25.45 26.33 30.27
CA ASP A 1063 24.00 26.28 30.05
C ASP A 1063 23.32 27.48 30.72
N ALA A 1064 23.74 27.85 31.93
CA ALA A 1064 23.22 29.03 32.63
C ALA A 1064 23.56 30.33 31.89
N ALA A 1065 24.81 30.50 31.45
CA ALA A 1065 25.22 31.66 30.66
C ALA A 1065 24.48 31.73 29.32
N THR A 1066 24.27 30.58 28.68
CA THR A 1066 23.50 30.42 27.45
C THR A 1066 22.05 30.85 27.64
N ALA A 1067 21.38 30.33 28.68
CA ALA A 1067 19.99 30.64 28.98
C ALA A 1067 19.78 32.12 29.29
N ASN A 1068 20.69 32.74 30.06
CA ASN A 1068 20.62 34.16 30.39
C ASN A 1068 20.86 35.04 29.16
N LEU A 1069 21.86 34.72 28.32
CA LEU A 1069 22.11 35.46 27.09
C LEU A 1069 20.95 35.32 26.10
N LEU A 1070 20.37 34.13 25.96
CA LEU A 1070 19.19 33.91 25.14
C LEU A 1070 17.97 34.70 25.65
N ALA A 1071 17.76 34.74 26.97
CA ALA A 1071 16.70 35.53 27.57
C ALA A 1071 16.89 37.04 27.32
N ALA A 1072 18.13 37.54 27.41
CA ALA A 1072 18.43 38.94 27.11
C ALA A 1072 18.25 39.26 25.61
N LEU A 1073 18.64 38.35 24.72
CA LEU A 1073 18.38 38.44 23.28
C LEU A 1073 16.88 38.49 22.96
N LYS A 1074 16.04 37.77 23.72
CA LYS A 1074 14.58 37.82 23.59
C LYS A 1074 13.94 39.15 24.05
N LEU A 1075 14.69 40.03 24.73
CA LEU A 1075 14.24 41.37 25.14
C LEU A 1075 14.62 42.48 24.14
N ILE A 1076 15.38 42.13 23.10
CA ILE A 1076 15.74 43.01 21.98
C ILE A 1076 15.38 42.43 20.59
N PRO A 1077 14.22 41.77 20.35
CA PRO A 1077 13.73 41.48 19.00
C PRO A 1077 12.87 42.64 18.45
N GLN A 1078 12.97 42.88 17.15
CA GLN A 1078 12.21 43.92 16.45
C GLN A 1078 10.93 43.29 15.95
N GLU A 1079 9.81 43.62 16.57
CA GLU A 1079 8.53 43.12 16.09
C GLU A 1079 8.16 43.89 14.83
N LYS A 1080 8.38 43.27 13.66
CA LYS A 1080 7.90 43.81 12.37
C LYS A 1080 6.37 43.85 12.42
N VAL A 1081 5.78 44.97 12.03
CA VAL A 1081 4.33 45.07 11.86
C VAL A 1081 3.94 44.14 10.72
N GLN A 1082 3.09 43.15 11.01
CA GLN A 1082 2.63 42.18 10.02
C GLN A 1082 1.60 42.80 9.10
N LEU A 1083 1.90 42.83 7.80
CA LEU A 1083 1.05 43.43 6.78
C LEU A 1083 0.56 42.37 5.80
N THR A 1084 -0.67 42.51 5.35
CA THR A 1084 -1.26 41.69 4.28
C THR A 1084 -1.72 42.60 3.14
N GLN A 1085 -1.80 42.06 1.93
CA GLN A 1085 -2.18 42.84 0.75
C GLN A 1085 -3.47 43.67 0.90
N PRO A 1086 -4.55 43.17 1.55
CA PRO A 1086 -5.77 43.97 1.76
C PRO A 1086 -5.57 45.24 2.60
N MET A 1087 -4.51 45.30 3.41
CA MET A 1087 -4.22 46.45 4.27
C MET A 1087 -3.55 47.60 3.50
N VAL A 1088 -3.05 47.34 2.29
CA VAL A 1088 -2.18 48.26 1.55
C VAL A 1088 -2.88 48.82 0.32
N ILE A 1089 -2.71 50.14 0.10
CA ILE A 1089 -3.22 50.81 -1.10
C ILE A 1089 -2.28 51.92 -1.56
N ALA A 1090 -2.05 52.00 -2.87
CA ALA A 1090 -1.39 53.15 -3.51
C ALA A 1090 -2.39 54.26 -3.86
N SER A 1091 -1.90 55.47 -4.04
CA SER A 1091 -2.70 56.64 -4.44
C SER A 1091 -3.43 56.49 -5.78
N SER A 1092 -2.97 55.59 -6.66
CA SER A 1092 -3.58 55.33 -7.96
C SER A 1092 -3.22 53.92 -8.48
N ILE A 1093 -3.88 53.51 -9.56
CA ILE A 1093 -3.41 52.40 -10.41
C ILE A 1093 -1.98 52.64 -10.92
N SER A 1094 -1.33 51.60 -11.44
CA SER A 1094 0.00 51.72 -12.04
C SER A 1094 -0.01 52.55 -13.33
N TRP A 1095 1.10 53.21 -13.67
CA TRP A 1095 1.20 54.11 -14.84
C TRP A 1095 0.78 53.44 -16.16
N ASN A 1096 1.11 52.16 -16.30
CA ASN A 1096 0.82 51.33 -17.47
C ASN A 1096 -0.56 50.65 -17.42
N ASN A 1097 -1.40 50.95 -16.43
CA ASN A 1097 -2.71 50.36 -16.17
C ASN A 1097 -2.71 48.83 -15.97
N LYS A 1098 -1.57 48.22 -15.65
CA LYS A 1098 -1.50 46.77 -15.40
C LYS A 1098 -2.01 46.37 -14.02
N PHE A 1099 -1.83 47.22 -13.02
CA PHE A 1099 -2.15 46.91 -11.63
C PHE A 1099 -3.16 47.90 -11.07
N ASN A 1100 -4.15 47.38 -10.35
CA ASN A 1100 -5.05 48.22 -9.57
C ASN A 1100 -4.30 48.88 -8.39
N ALA A 1101 -4.95 49.79 -7.65
CA ALA A 1101 -4.28 50.55 -6.59
C ALA A 1101 -3.75 49.68 -5.43
N ALA A 1102 -4.42 48.58 -5.09
CA ALA A 1102 -3.97 47.66 -4.03
C ALA A 1102 -2.75 46.85 -4.49
N GLN A 1103 -2.83 46.26 -5.69
CA GLN A 1103 -1.72 45.54 -6.32
C GLN A 1103 -0.49 46.44 -6.51
N ASN A 1104 -0.70 47.66 -6.99
CA ASN A 1104 0.36 48.65 -7.18
C ASN A 1104 1.01 49.05 -5.83
N GLY A 1105 0.23 49.17 -4.76
CA GLY A 1105 0.74 49.49 -3.42
C GLY A 1105 1.51 48.34 -2.78
N TRP A 1106 1.08 47.09 -3.01
CA TRP A 1106 1.71 45.90 -2.43
C TRP A 1106 3.16 45.69 -2.89
N HIS A 1107 3.53 46.21 -4.06
CA HIS A 1107 4.92 46.24 -4.53
C HIS A 1107 5.88 47.06 -3.66
N ALA A 1108 5.42 47.72 -2.60
CA ALA A 1108 6.29 48.30 -1.58
C ALA A 1108 6.49 47.40 -0.35
N PHE A 1109 5.90 46.20 -0.33
CA PHE A 1109 5.84 45.30 0.83
C PHE A 1109 5.90 43.82 0.43
N ASP A 1110 6.20 43.49 -0.83
CA ASP A 1110 6.13 42.12 -1.35
C ASP A 1110 7.44 41.34 -1.14
N GLY A 1111 8.42 41.96 -0.48
CA GLY A 1111 9.73 41.38 -0.19
C GLY A 1111 10.66 41.39 -1.40
N ASN A 1112 10.28 42.00 -2.52
CA ASN A 1112 11.04 41.99 -3.76
C ASN A 1112 11.54 43.39 -4.12
N THR A 1113 12.83 43.64 -3.83
CA THR A 1113 13.51 44.91 -4.12
C THR A 1113 13.62 45.27 -5.61
N ALA A 1114 13.27 44.34 -6.52
CA ALA A 1114 13.17 44.61 -7.95
C ALA A 1114 11.82 45.18 -8.36
N THR A 1115 10.78 45.08 -7.52
CA THR A 1115 9.47 45.69 -7.77
C THR A 1115 9.36 47.03 -7.04
N SER A 1116 8.41 47.86 -7.47
CA SER A 1116 8.07 49.12 -6.81
C SER A 1116 6.72 49.61 -7.31
N PRO A 1117 5.94 50.33 -6.48
CA PRO A 1117 4.79 51.08 -6.95
C PRO A 1117 5.21 52.12 -7.98
N ASP A 1118 4.41 52.28 -9.02
CA ASP A 1118 4.60 53.30 -10.04
C ASP A 1118 3.27 53.99 -10.32
N SER A 1119 2.89 54.87 -9.39
CA SER A 1119 1.60 55.55 -9.44
C SER A 1119 1.41 56.28 -10.76
N LYS A 1120 0.23 56.18 -11.36
CA LYS A 1120 -0.13 56.89 -12.59
C LYS A 1120 -0.19 58.41 -12.42
N THR A 1121 -0.46 58.90 -11.22
CA THR A 1121 -0.52 60.33 -10.90
C THR A 1121 0.69 60.79 -10.11
N ALA A 1122 1.19 61.99 -10.40
CA ALA A 1122 2.25 62.63 -9.63
C ALA A 1122 1.80 62.91 -8.19
N ASN A 1123 2.77 63.03 -7.27
CA ASN A 1123 2.57 63.10 -5.81
C ASN A 1123 1.97 61.81 -5.24
N GLY A 1124 2.43 60.66 -5.75
CA GLY A 1124 1.94 59.35 -5.32
C GLY A 1124 2.32 58.98 -3.89
N TRP A 1125 1.49 58.16 -3.24
CA TRP A 1125 1.74 57.64 -1.90
C TRP A 1125 1.33 56.17 -1.80
N VAL A 1126 1.89 55.46 -0.83
CA VAL A 1126 1.42 54.14 -0.41
C VAL A 1126 1.04 54.20 1.06
N ARG A 1127 -0.14 53.66 1.39
CA ARG A 1127 -0.70 53.67 2.73
C ARG A 1127 -1.06 52.27 3.18
N VAL A 1128 -0.85 52.02 4.46
CA VAL A 1128 -1.30 50.88 5.23
C VAL A 1128 -2.47 51.30 6.12
N ASP A 1129 -3.53 50.50 6.21
CA ASP A 1129 -4.59 50.56 7.23
C ASP A 1129 -4.51 49.30 8.10
N LEU A 1130 -4.11 49.44 9.37
CA LEU A 1130 -4.01 48.33 10.32
C LEU A 1130 -5.38 47.85 10.83
N GLY A 1131 -6.44 48.63 10.62
CA GLY A 1131 -7.76 48.39 11.20
C GLY A 1131 -7.94 49.04 12.57
N ALA A 1132 -9.20 49.31 12.94
CA ALA A 1132 -9.53 49.91 14.23
C ALA A 1132 -9.21 48.93 15.37
N GLY A 1133 -8.51 49.40 16.41
CA GLY A 1133 -8.08 48.57 17.55
C GLY A 1133 -6.74 47.85 17.35
N ASN A 1134 -6.11 48.01 16.19
CA ASN A 1134 -4.79 47.45 15.84
C ASN A 1134 -3.75 48.56 15.65
N GLU A 1135 -3.92 49.71 16.32
CA GLU A 1135 -2.99 50.82 16.21
C GLU A 1135 -1.62 50.43 16.76
N GLU A 1136 -0.55 50.70 16.01
CA GLU A 1136 0.81 50.33 16.41
C GLU A 1136 1.71 51.56 16.58
N ALA A 1137 2.49 51.58 17.66
CA ALA A 1137 3.55 52.57 17.86
C ALA A 1137 4.78 52.13 17.08
N ILE A 1138 5.25 52.97 16.14
CA ILE A 1138 6.37 52.63 15.26
C ILE A 1138 7.68 53.16 15.85
N GLY A 1139 8.65 52.26 16.08
CA GLY A 1139 9.97 52.61 16.61
C GLY A 1139 11.02 52.77 15.52
N SER A 1140 10.87 52.07 14.39
CA SER A 1140 11.76 52.28 13.24
C SER A 1140 11.07 51.92 11.92
N VAL A 1141 11.61 52.48 10.84
CA VAL A 1141 11.21 52.16 9.47
C VAL A 1141 12.43 51.78 8.67
N LYS A 1142 12.33 50.68 7.93
CA LYS A 1142 13.34 50.23 6.99
C LYS A 1142 12.79 50.39 5.58
N PHE A 1143 13.59 50.91 4.66
CA PHE A 1143 13.14 51.16 3.29
C PHE A 1143 14.24 50.90 2.27
N TYR A 1144 13.83 50.50 1.08
CA TYR A 1144 14.73 50.28 -0.07
C TYR A 1144 14.34 51.21 -1.22
N PRO A 1145 15.30 51.95 -1.81
CA PRO A 1145 15.03 52.84 -2.93
C PRO A 1145 14.62 52.08 -4.20
N ARG A 1146 13.74 52.69 -5.01
CA ARG A 1146 13.39 52.16 -6.34
C ARG A 1146 14.64 51.95 -7.20
N THR A 1147 14.77 50.74 -7.76
CA THR A 1147 15.87 50.37 -8.65
C THR A 1147 16.00 51.37 -9.81
N GLY A 1148 17.24 51.84 -10.06
CA GLY A 1148 17.57 52.83 -11.08
C GLY A 1148 17.34 54.30 -10.69
N HIS A 1149 16.71 54.58 -9.54
CA HIS A 1149 16.24 55.91 -9.16
C HIS A 1149 16.36 56.23 -7.65
N ALA A 1150 17.48 55.85 -7.01
CA ALA A 1150 17.62 55.95 -5.56
C ALA A 1150 17.47 57.38 -4.99
N ASP A 1151 17.97 58.36 -5.71
CA ASP A 1151 17.92 59.78 -5.39
C ASP A 1151 16.50 60.37 -5.38
N ARG A 1152 15.54 59.73 -6.08
CA ARG A 1152 14.14 60.21 -6.17
C ARG A 1152 13.33 60.05 -4.89
N MET A 1153 13.84 59.31 -3.90
CA MET A 1153 13.21 59.17 -2.59
C MET A 1153 13.59 60.31 -1.63
N ASN A 1154 14.67 61.06 -1.92
CA ASN A 1154 15.06 62.19 -1.07
C ASN A 1154 13.97 63.27 -1.06
N GLY A 1155 13.52 63.65 0.14
CA GLY A 1155 12.39 64.53 0.39
C GLY A 1155 11.05 63.82 0.62
N ALA A 1156 11.01 62.48 0.57
CA ALA A 1156 9.81 61.71 0.88
C ALA A 1156 9.53 61.74 2.39
N LEU A 1157 8.27 61.55 2.76
CA LEU A 1157 7.81 61.58 4.14
C LEU A 1157 7.27 60.21 4.55
N ILE A 1158 7.71 59.72 5.70
CA ILE A 1158 7.04 58.64 6.43
C ILE A 1158 6.07 59.29 7.40
N GLN A 1159 4.83 58.84 7.40
CA GLN A 1159 3.74 59.52 8.11
C GLN A 1159 2.80 58.55 8.82
N GLY A 1160 2.19 59.01 9.91
CA GLY A 1160 1.20 58.28 10.70
C GLY A 1160 -0.13 59.05 10.80
N SER A 1161 -1.26 58.35 10.89
CA SER A 1161 -2.60 58.92 11.11
C SER A 1161 -3.51 57.94 11.86
N ASN A 1162 -4.49 58.46 12.60
CA ASN A 1162 -5.54 57.65 13.25
C ASN A 1162 -6.93 57.84 12.62
N ASP A 1163 -7.09 58.79 11.71
CA ASP A 1163 -8.36 59.08 11.02
C ASP A 1163 -8.28 58.88 9.50
N GLY A 1164 -7.13 58.44 9.00
CA GLY A 1164 -6.87 58.16 7.59
C GLY A 1164 -6.84 59.41 6.69
N THR A 1165 -6.91 60.61 7.30
CA THR A 1165 -7.09 61.89 6.60
C THR A 1165 -6.02 62.91 7.02
N ASN A 1166 -5.80 63.07 8.33
CA ASN A 1166 -4.79 63.95 8.91
C ASN A 1166 -3.52 63.15 9.22
N PHE A 1167 -2.46 63.38 8.45
CA PHE A 1167 -1.18 62.65 8.59
C PHE A 1167 -0.10 63.53 9.20
N PHE A 1168 0.57 62.98 10.22
CA PHE A 1168 1.72 63.57 10.88
C PHE A 1168 3.01 62.99 10.30
N THR A 1169 3.98 63.85 9.99
CA THR A 1169 5.30 63.41 9.55
C THR A 1169 6.06 62.78 10.72
N LEU A 1170 6.38 61.50 10.58
CA LEU A 1170 7.20 60.73 11.50
C LEU A 1170 8.69 60.85 11.16
N TYR A 1171 9.00 60.90 9.86
CA TYR A 1171 10.37 61.04 9.37
C TYR A 1171 10.42 61.63 7.96
N SER A 1172 11.47 62.39 7.66
CA SER A 1172 11.75 62.97 6.35
C SER A 1172 13.00 62.33 5.76
N ILE A 1173 12.87 61.65 4.62
CA ILE A 1173 13.96 60.90 4.00
C ILE A 1173 14.94 61.85 3.32
N SER A 1174 16.24 61.65 3.56
CA SER A 1174 17.33 62.39 2.93
C SER A 1174 18.60 61.53 2.86
N GLY A 1175 19.55 61.89 1.99
CA GLY A 1175 20.86 61.23 1.89
C GLY A 1175 20.88 59.87 1.18
N VAL A 1176 19.80 59.47 0.50
CA VAL A 1176 19.72 58.22 -0.26
C VAL A 1176 20.42 58.38 -1.61
N ASN A 1177 21.49 57.60 -1.85
CA ASN A 1177 22.33 57.71 -3.06
C ASN A 1177 22.85 56.37 -3.62
N ASP A 1178 22.53 55.25 -2.98
CA ASP A 1178 22.90 53.89 -3.39
C ASP A 1178 21.70 52.93 -3.23
N TYR A 1179 21.84 51.70 -3.72
CA TYR A 1179 20.79 50.66 -3.67
C TYR A 1179 21.09 49.68 -2.55
N LYS A 1180 20.69 50.05 -1.34
CA LYS A 1180 20.74 49.20 -0.15
C LYS A 1180 19.53 49.46 0.73
N TRP A 1181 19.35 48.62 1.74
CA TRP A 1181 18.38 48.90 2.79
C TRP A 1181 18.85 50.05 3.67
N TYR A 1182 17.98 51.04 3.86
CA TYR A 1182 18.14 52.12 4.82
C TYR A 1182 17.22 51.87 5.99
N ARG A 1183 17.66 52.27 7.19
CA ARG A 1183 16.86 52.19 8.40
C ARG A 1183 16.93 53.48 9.17
N VAL A 1184 15.78 53.93 9.69
CA VAL A 1184 15.65 55.20 10.40
C VAL A 1184 14.78 55.04 11.65
N SER A 1185 15.14 55.77 12.71
CA SER A 1185 14.42 55.74 13.99
C SER A 1185 13.19 56.63 13.90
N ILE A 1186 12.09 56.16 14.47
CA ILE A 1186 10.87 56.93 14.63
C ILE A 1186 10.69 57.23 16.12
N ASN A 1187 10.88 58.48 16.50
CA ASN A 1187 10.88 58.90 17.90
C ASN A 1187 9.49 59.41 18.34
N THR A 1188 8.46 58.57 18.23
CA THR A 1188 7.13 58.83 18.82
C THR A 1188 6.58 57.60 19.52
N ASP A 1189 5.93 57.79 20.68
CA ASP A 1189 5.24 56.73 21.44
C ASP A 1189 3.77 56.60 21.03
N MET A 1190 3.32 57.43 20.07
CA MET A 1190 1.95 57.42 19.59
C MET A 1190 1.72 56.24 18.65
N ALA A 1191 0.67 55.47 18.95
CA ALA A 1191 0.19 54.41 18.07
C ALA A 1191 -0.63 54.97 16.90
N TYR A 1192 -0.42 54.42 15.70
CA TYR A 1192 -1.09 54.84 14.47
C TYR A 1192 -1.82 53.68 13.81
N ARG A 1193 -3.09 53.89 13.43
CA ARG A 1193 -3.86 52.98 12.58
C ARG A 1193 -3.36 52.99 11.13
N TYR A 1194 -3.03 54.18 10.63
CA TYR A 1194 -2.63 54.38 9.25
C TYR A 1194 -1.17 54.79 9.17
N LEU A 1195 -0.40 54.07 8.36
CA LEU A 1195 1.00 54.39 8.08
C LEU A 1195 1.14 54.71 6.59
N ARG A 1196 1.95 55.71 6.23
CA ARG A 1196 2.05 56.18 4.84
C ARG A 1196 3.47 56.55 4.46
N TYR A 1197 3.92 56.03 3.32
CA TYR A 1197 5.01 56.61 2.55
C TYR A 1197 4.43 57.61 1.55
N ASN A 1198 4.83 58.88 1.67
CA ASN A 1198 4.43 59.95 0.78
C ASN A 1198 5.65 60.44 -0.01
N THR A 1199 5.61 60.30 -1.33
CA THR A 1199 6.73 60.66 -2.20
C THR A 1199 7.01 62.19 -2.18
N PRO A 1200 8.20 62.66 -2.58
CA PRO A 1200 8.45 64.09 -2.73
C PRO A 1200 7.58 64.69 -3.85
N ASN A 1201 7.39 66.01 -3.86
CA ASN A 1201 6.63 66.70 -4.91
C ASN A 1201 7.09 66.30 -6.32
N GLY A 1202 6.15 65.85 -7.15
CA GLY A 1202 6.39 65.35 -8.51
C GLY A 1202 6.76 63.86 -8.62
N GLY A 1203 6.92 63.15 -7.50
CA GLY A 1203 7.22 61.71 -7.49
C GLY A 1203 6.00 60.80 -7.67
N TYR A 1204 6.23 59.51 -7.87
CA TYR A 1204 5.21 58.52 -8.24
C TYR A 1204 5.18 57.31 -7.31
N ALA A 1205 5.37 57.54 -6.00
CA ALA A 1205 5.54 56.51 -4.97
C ALA A 1205 6.84 55.68 -5.12
N ASN A 1206 7.97 56.37 -5.34
CA ASN A 1206 9.29 55.80 -5.65
C ASN A 1206 9.96 55.05 -4.47
N VAL A 1207 9.37 53.96 -4.00
CA VAL A 1207 9.91 53.05 -2.96
C VAL A 1207 9.85 51.62 -3.49
N ALA A 1208 10.93 50.85 -3.36
CA ALA A 1208 10.89 49.43 -3.72
C ALA A 1208 10.37 48.59 -2.57
N GLU A 1209 10.83 48.86 -1.36
CA GLU A 1209 10.38 48.12 -0.18
C GLU A 1209 10.29 49.01 1.05
N LEU A 1210 9.37 48.68 1.94
CA LEU A 1210 9.10 49.38 3.19
C LEU A 1210 8.73 48.38 4.29
N GLU A 1211 9.36 48.51 5.44
CA GLU A 1211 9.09 47.70 6.63
C GLU A 1211 8.88 48.64 7.83
N PHE A 1212 7.79 48.44 8.55
CA PHE A 1212 7.53 49.12 9.81
C PHE A 1212 7.82 48.18 10.97
N TYR A 1213 8.53 48.66 11.97
CA TYR A 1213 8.83 47.91 13.18
C TYR A 1213 8.20 48.61 14.37
N LYS A 1214 7.54 47.82 15.22
CA LYS A 1214 6.97 48.27 16.48
C LYS A 1214 8.08 48.84 17.37
N ARG A 1215 7.67 49.73 18.26
CA ARG A 1215 8.55 50.42 19.20
C ARG A 1215 8.88 49.58 20.43
#